data_AF-G9ZBH5-F1
#
_entry.id   AF-G9ZBH5-F1
#
_cell.length_a   1.000
_cell.length_b   1.000
_cell.length_c   1.000
_cell.angle_alpha   90.00
_cell.angle_beta   90.00
_cell.angle_gamma   90.00
#
_symmetry.space_group_name_H-M   'P 1'
#
loop_
_entity.id
_entity.type
_entity.pdbx_description
1 polymer ?
#
loop_
_entity_poly.entity_id
_entity_poly.type
_entity_poly.pdbx_seq_one_letter_code
_entity_poly.pdbx_strand_id
1 'polypeptide(L)'
;MSRQILILLAAAPLVALTAADDGRFEHKDWQLVCENNGTCRAAGYQKADDKRPISIRITRETGADAAVSARLAITYHLWKDKPALPSSGELFLDGTSLGTLTLKKSGHATYADLDPTQTAAVLDAVIHTGNITFTADGNTWALSGAGATATLLKMDEYQQRTGTPSALVKRGDSNAPVRQAKNHPVIQAAAVASDSGRTVAPTDLDYPALHALLLSKADAGCNILRESQQPITLYPLDNKHTLAETACWQGAYNRNNYYAVLNAEQNRVLNTVPISDIPDDNDRDSGAGPIAYKDGVITAFARASEEGDCVVNSRYTWNGKAFAYSYRSESNLCRGFPGNAWKLPSFAAAVKKPAGAGESGQSAAVPAAKDNKNLPPAVTIRASSEPAAPVTENTAPAPAPVQKTDNNTPPSAPVQKTDNNTPPPAKTQPAATGKALPLAANLPASADGTLAYLGIETTTTAPLILTLDPGGGATVAVIPRGGKITVLLTDGAGHYLVKNHFGLTGWALASESSKNDDFPALATQEQPIPNSEARYTLHYLANLGSTMQDDYHREPNGVLNKGAPPAGAKKNSHYRHLLDTRLKTGGPRYHILCLNEPSDDPYCYLAQAADGWEKETLPTLHATTYYLPGNGYLYTANDDPGHYRKRQKWQLDGSTLQEETQPYYALDLASTYRGLGQNQDAPLELHDADGKRVATLAPGDSVTLLLADGQYNCPADARASNNRCHENRLLLKTADNTLGWVIVNDKQDKAPKFDGLPPSAD
;
A
#
# COMPACT_ATOMS: atom_id res chain seq x y z
N MET A 1 -60.27 64.67 19.75
CA MET A 1 -60.28 64.27 18.32
C MET A 1 -59.48 63.00 18.20
N SER A 2 -60.17 61.89 17.94
CA SER A 2 -59.59 60.55 17.84
C SER A 2 -59.05 60.33 16.43
N ARG A 3 -57.76 60.02 16.27
CA ARG A 3 -57.17 59.60 14.98
C ARG A 3 -56.63 58.18 15.11
N GLN A 4 -57.33 57.28 14.42
CA GLN A 4 -57.02 55.87 14.22
C GLN A 4 -55.62 55.71 13.60
N ILE A 5 -54.80 54.84 14.19
CA ILE A 5 -53.60 54.31 13.56
C ILE A 5 -53.97 52.93 13.01
N LEU A 6 -53.98 52.84 11.68
CA LEU A 6 -54.20 51.63 10.91
C LEU A 6 -52.92 50.79 10.95
N ILE A 7 -52.92 49.68 11.68
CA ILE A 7 -51.80 48.71 11.70
C ILE A 7 -51.98 47.79 10.48
N LEU A 8 -51.14 47.97 9.45
CA LEU A 8 -50.97 47.00 8.37
C LEU A 8 -50.25 45.76 8.92
N LEU A 9 -50.95 44.63 9.04
CA LEU A 9 -50.31 43.31 9.17
C LEU A 9 -49.71 42.94 7.81
N ALA A 10 -48.39 43.12 7.65
CA ALA A 10 -47.65 42.50 6.56
C ALA A 10 -47.55 40.99 6.84
N ALA A 11 -48.28 40.18 6.06
CA ALA A 11 -48.09 38.75 6.01
C ALA A 11 -46.71 38.46 5.40
N ALA A 12 -45.72 38.17 6.23
CA ALA A 12 -44.44 37.64 5.78
C ALA A 12 -44.68 36.24 5.18
N PRO A 13 -44.15 35.92 3.99
CA PRO A 13 -44.19 34.55 3.50
C PRO A 13 -43.34 33.71 4.46
N LEU A 14 -43.94 32.68 5.07
CA LEU A 14 -43.17 31.60 5.66
C LEU A 14 -42.38 30.95 4.51
N VAL A 15 -41.12 31.35 4.33
CA VAL A 15 -40.14 30.51 3.67
C VAL A 15 -39.94 29.35 4.63
N ALA A 16 -40.63 28.24 4.39
CA ALA A 16 -40.27 26.97 5.02
C ALA A 16 -38.80 26.73 4.67
N LEU A 17 -37.91 26.84 5.65
CA LEU A 17 -36.60 26.22 5.56
C LEU A 17 -36.87 24.73 5.39
N THR A 18 -36.92 24.26 4.15
CA THR A 18 -36.78 22.83 3.87
C THR A 18 -35.40 22.47 4.37
N ALA A 19 -35.33 21.71 5.47
CA ALA A 19 -34.10 21.03 5.87
C ALA A 19 -33.46 20.45 4.61
N ALA A 20 -32.16 20.71 4.41
CA ALA A 20 -31.44 20.16 3.28
C ALA A 20 -31.70 18.65 3.23
N ASP A 21 -32.35 18.20 2.16
CA ASP A 21 -32.64 16.79 1.94
C ASP A 21 -31.29 16.13 1.64
N ASP A 22 -30.69 15.59 2.69
CA ASP A 22 -29.31 15.13 2.82
C ASP A 22 -28.87 14.10 1.77
N GLY A 23 -29.81 13.54 1.00
CA GLY A 23 -29.52 12.55 -0.05
C GLY A 23 -28.80 11.32 0.50
N ARG A 24 -28.83 11.14 1.81
CA ARG A 24 -28.10 10.11 2.55
C ARG A 24 -29.03 9.56 3.60
N PHE A 25 -29.07 8.26 3.74
CA PHE A 25 -29.94 7.64 4.73
C PHE A 25 -29.46 6.25 5.07
N GLU A 26 -29.43 5.94 6.35
CA GLU A 26 -29.07 4.62 6.84
C GLU A 26 -30.19 4.09 7.72
N HIS A 27 -30.58 2.85 7.49
CA HIS A 27 -31.55 2.19 8.32
C HIS A 27 -31.30 0.69 8.36
N LYS A 28 -30.87 0.19 9.51
CA LYS A 28 -30.56 -1.22 9.77
C LYS A 28 -29.48 -1.75 8.83
N ASP A 29 -29.81 -2.66 7.90
CA ASP A 29 -28.85 -3.30 7.01
C ASP A 29 -28.81 -2.65 5.61
N TRP A 30 -29.38 -1.45 5.49
CA TRP A 30 -29.51 -0.72 4.24
C TRP A 30 -29.03 0.72 4.37
N GLN A 31 -28.42 1.22 3.30
CA GLN A 31 -28.01 2.61 3.16
C GLN A 31 -28.39 3.15 1.78
N LEU A 32 -28.58 4.47 1.70
CA LEU A 32 -28.89 5.23 0.50
C LEU A 32 -27.87 6.35 0.36
N VAL A 33 -27.32 6.51 -0.84
CA VAL A 33 -26.60 7.72 -1.23
C VAL A 33 -27.12 8.19 -2.58
N CYS A 34 -27.53 9.45 -2.62
CA CYS A 34 -27.97 10.15 -3.80
C CYS A 34 -26.91 11.16 -4.22
N GLU A 35 -26.57 11.11 -5.49
CA GLU A 35 -25.57 11.95 -6.12
C GLU A 35 -26.15 13.34 -6.43
N ASN A 36 -25.28 14.32 -6.66
CA ASN A 36 -25.64 15.71 -6.95
C ASN A 36 -26.44 15.90 -8.27
N ASN A 37 -26.39 14.93 -9.19
CA ASN A 37 -27.26 14.91 -10.38
C ASN A 37 -28.70 14.42 -10.08
N GLY A 38 -28.92 13.87 -8.88
CA GLY A 38 -30.17 13.30 -8.38
C GLY A 38 -30.22 11.76 -8.38
N THR A 39 -29.26 11.08 -8.99
CA THR A 39 -29.24 9.62 -9.14
C THR A 39 -28.98 8.97 -7.79
N CYS A 40 -29.83 8.03 -7.40
CA CYS A 40 -29.79 7.40 -6.09
C CYS A 40 -29.34 5.95 -6.16
N ARG A 41 -28.54 5.53 -5.18
CA ARG A 41 -28.05 4.17 -5.02
C ARG A 41 -28.35 3.70 -3.61
N ALA A 42 -29.27 2.75 -3.49
CA ALA A 42 -29.50 2.02 -2.25
C ALA A 42 -28.65 0.76 -2.25
N ALA A 43 -27.96 0.49 -1.14
CA ALA A 43 -27.20 -0.73 -0.93
C ALA A 43 -27.76 -1.48 0.29
N GLY A 44 -28.20 -2.72 0.07
CA GLY A 44 -28.59 -3.65 1.12
C GLY A 44 -27.48 -4.66 1.37
N TYR A 45 -27.37 -5.15 2.60
CA TYR A 45 -26.33 -6.08 3.02
C TYR A 45 -26.91 -7.30 3.76
N GLN A 46 -26.05 -8.25 4.09
CA GLN A 46 -26.36 -9.26 5.11
C GLN A 46 -26.57 -8.62 6.49
N LYS A 47 -27.15 -9.39 7.42
CA LYS A 47 -27.24 -9.02 8.83
C LYS A 47 -25.85 -8.80 9.43
N ALA A 48 -25.71 -7.85 10.35
CA ALA A 48 -24.42 -7.45 10.91
C ALA A 48 -23.56 -8.60 11.47
N ASP A 49 -24.17 -9.64 12.05
CA ASP A 49 -23.51 -10.79 12.65
C ASP A 49 -23.17 -11.90 11.64
N ASP A 50 -23.69 -11.84 10.41
CA ASP A 50 -23.42 -12.83 9.38
C ASP A 50 -22.04 -12.64 8.76
N LYS A 51 -21.25 -13.71 8.77
CA LYS A 51 -19.89 -13.78 8.22
C LYS A 51 -19.86 -14.17 6.74
N ARG A 52 -20.99 -14.15 6.05
CA ARG A 52 -21.09 -14.33 4.59
C ARG A 52 -21.47 -13.01 3.91
N PRO A 53 -20.50 -12.13 3.62
CA PRO A 53 -20.76 -10.86 2.94
C PRO A 53 -21.52 -11.02 1.63
N ILE A 54 -22.69 -10.41 1.57
CA ILE A 54 -23.52 -10.25 0.37
C ILE A 54 -24.07 -8.83 0.38
N SER A 55 -24.09 -8.20 -0.79
CA SER A 55 -24.71 -6.90 -0.94
C SER A 55 -25.44 -6.81 -2.26
N ILE A 56 -26.55 -6.09 -2.26
CA ILE A 56 -27.25 -5.72 -3.48
C ILE A 56 -27.28 -4.20 -3.60
N ARG A 57 -26.97 -3.66 -4.78
CA ARG A 57 -27.12 -2.23 -5.08
C ARG A 57 -28.24 -2.00 -6.06
N ILE A 58 -29.24 -1.27 -5.62
CA ILE A 58 -30.35 -0.77 -6.42
C ILE A 58 -30.01 0.66 -6.86
N THR A 59 -29.91 0.89 -8.16
CA THR A 59 -29.62 2.20 -8.75
C THR A 59 -30.85 2.71 -9.49
N ARG A 60 -31.23 3.96 -9.24
CA ARG A 60 -32.26 4.66 -10.00
C ARG A 60 -31.77 6.03 -10.43
N GLU A 61 -31.71 6.23 -11.74
CA GLU A 61 -31.40 7.54 -12.33
C GLU A 61 -32.47 8.59 -11.99
N THR A 62 -32.24 9.85 -12.34
CA THR A 62 -33.20 10.93 -12.10
C THR A 62 -34.07 11.19 -13.32
N GLY A 63 -35.29 11.71 -13.12
CA GLY A 63 -36.22 12.05 -14.21
C GLY A 63 -37.28 10.98 -14.47
N ALA A 64 -38.40 11.35 -15.09
CA ALA A 64 -39.64 10.56 -15.14
C ALA A 64 -39.44 9.10 -15.58
N ASP A 65 -38.66 8.87 -16.65
CA ASP A 65 -38.43 7.57 -17.29
C ASP A 65 -37.23 6.80 -16.73
N ALA A 66 -36.72 7.17 -15.56
CA ALA A 66 -35.52 6.56 -14.99
C ALA A 66 -35.69 5.06 -14.74
N ALA A 67 -34.85 4.26 -15.40
CA ALA A 67 -34.78 2.83 -15.17
C ALA A 67 -34.20 2.53 -13.78
N VAL A 68 -34.66 1.41 -13.21
CA VAL A 68 -34.12 0.82 -11.99
C VAL A 68 -33.31 -0.40 -12.36
N SER A 69 -32.10 -0.50 -11.82
CA SER A 69 -31.22 -1.65 -12.02
C SER A 69 -30.70 -2.16 -10.68
N ALA A 70 -30.48 -3.47 -10.59
CA ALA A 70 -29.89 -4.11 -9.43
C ALA A 70 -28.59 -4.84 -9.80
N ARG A 71 -27.62 -4.82 -8.89
CA ARG A 71 -26.38 -5.58 -8.99
C ARG A 71 -26.10 -6.30 -7.68
N LEU A 72 -25.66 -7.53 -7.75
CA LEU A 72 -25.26 -8.35 -6.61
C LEU A 72 -23.73 -8.34 -6.46
N ALA A 73 -23.25 -8.33 -5.21
CA ALA A 73 -21.86 -8.54 -4.85
C ALA A 73 -21.76 -9.55 -3.71
N ILE A 74 -20.76 -10.43 -3.75
CA ILE A 74 -20.40 -11.31 -2.63
C ILE A 74 -18.89 -11.31 -2.45
N THR A 75 -18.44 -11.57 -1.21
CA THR A 75 -17.02 -11.82 -0.92
C THR A 75 -16.85 -12.87 0.18
N TYR A 76 -15.69 -13.53 0.18
CA TYR A 76 -15.23 -14.42 1.24
C TYR A 76 -14.24 -13.73 2.19
N HIS A 77 -14.16 -12.40 2.17
CA HIS A 77 -13.13 -11.68 2.93
C HIS A 77 -13.16 -11.96 4.44
N LEU A 78 -14.34 -12.23 5.01
CA LEU A 78 -14.50 -12.57 6.43
C LEU A 78 -14.20 -14.05 6.76
N TRP A 79 -13.84 -14.87 5.78
CA TRP A 79 -13.61 -16.30 5.98
C TRP A 79 -12.14 -16.55 6.31
N LYS A 80 -11.89 -17.51 7.21
CA LYS A 80 -10.53 -17.90 7.62
C LYS A 80 -9.77 -18.56 6.47
N ASP A 81 -10.40 -19.58 5.86
CA ASP A 81 -9.92 -20.23 4.65
C ASP A 81 -10.72 -19.67 3.48
N LYS A 82 -10.11 -18.81 2.66
CA LYS A 82 -10.79 -18.09 1.57
C LYS A 82 -10.65 -18.88 0.27
N PRO A 83 -11.67 -19.65 -0.18
CA PRO A 83 -11.61 -20.29 -1.48
C PRO A 83 -11.65 -19.24 -2.60
N ALA A 84 -11.42 -19.68 -3.84
CA ALA A 84 -11.64 -18.82 -4.99
C ALA A 84 -13.11 -18.35 -5.03
N LEU A 85 -13.33 -17.07 -5.34
CA LEU A 85 -14.68 -16.54 -5.50
C LEU A 85 -15.40 -17.23 -6.67
N PRO A 86 -16.70 -17.52 -6.54
CA PRO A 86 -17.47 -18.17 -7.58
C PRO A 86 -17.57 -17.30 -8.84
N SER A 87 -17.60 -17.96 -10.00
CA SER A 87 -17.83 -17.34 -11.32
C SER A 87 -19.30 -17.41 -11.77
N SER A 88 -20.12 -18.19 -11.09
CA SER A 88 -21.57 -18.25 -11.28
C SER A 88 -22.27 -18.69 -10.00
N GLY A 89 -23.58 -18.48 -9.95
CA GLY A 89 -24.42 -19.02 -8.89
C GLY A 89 -25.88 -18.73 -9.16
N GLU A 90 -26.76 -19.16 -8.29
CA GLU A 90 -28.20 -19.10 -8.49
C GLU A 90 -28.87 -18.20 -7.44
N LEU A 91 -29.74 -17.31 -7.91
CA LEU A 91 -30.48 -16.38 -7.07
C LEU A 91 -31.85 -16.98 -6.76
N PHE A 92 -32.29 -16.91 -5.50
CA PHE A 92 -33.56 -17.44 -5.05
C PHE A 92 -34.39 -16.37 -4.35
N LEU A 93 -35.70 -16.49 -4.52
CA LEU A 93 -36.72 -15.77 -3.77
C LEU A 93 -37.64 -16.78 -3.12
N ASP A 94 -37.68 -16.81 -1.79
CA ASP A 94 -38.51 -17.72 -0.99
C ASP A 94 -38.35 -19.20 -1.42
N GLY A 95 -37.12 -19.59 -1.76
CA GLY A 95 -36.77 -20.93 -2.23
C GLY A 95 -37.06 -21.20 -3.71
N THR A 96 -37.69 -20.27 -4.43
CA THR A 96 -37.91 -20.36 -5.88
C THR A 96 -36.73 -19.72 -6.63
N SER A 97 -36.17 -20.44 -7.60
CA SER A 97 -35.06 -19.91 -8.41
C SER A 97 -35.53 -18.75 -9.30
N LEU A 98 -34.74 -17.67 -9.29
CA LEU A 98 -34.80 -16.53 -10.22
C LEU A 98 -33.77 -16.68 -11.36
N GLY A 99 -33.10 -17.82 -11.44
CA GLY A 99 -32.12 -18.15 -12.47
C GLY A 99 -30.66 -17.93 -12.06
N THR A 100 -29.78 -18.39 -12.95
CA THR A 100 -28.33 -18.34 -12.76
C THR A 100 -27.77 -16.96 -13.11
N LEU A 101 -26.91 -16.43 -12.23
CA LEU A 101 -26.13 -15.22 -12.43
C LEU A 101 -24.70 -15.57 -12.85
N THR A 102 -24.17 -14.86 -13.84
CA THR A 102 -22.74 -14.90 -14.17
C THR A 102 -22.01 -13.84 -13.35
N LEU A 103 -21.06 -14.27 -12.54
CA LEU A 103 -20.31 -13.42 -11.63
C LEU A 103 -18.94 -13.06 -12.24
N LYS A 104 -18.58 -11.78 -12.14
CA LYS A 104 -17.28 -11.25 -12.58
C LYS A 104 -16.48 -10.78 -11.37
N LYS A 105 -15.32 -11.40 -11.15
CA LYS A 105 -14.38 -10.98 -10.10
C LYS A 105 -13.84 -9.58 -10.39
N SER A 106 -13.83 -8.72 -9.37
CA SER A 106 -13.13 -7.43 -9.39
C SER A 106 -12.63 -7.12 -7.97
N GLY A 107 -11.31 -7.06 -7.81
CA GLY A 107 -10.67 -6.91 -6.49
C GLY A 107 -11.04 -8.08 -5.56
N HIS A 108 -11.51 -7.74 -4.36
CA HIS A 108 -11.84 -8.69 -3.29
C HIS A 108 -13.25 -9.29 -3.38
N ALA A 109 -14.06 -8.91 -4.36
CA ALA A 109 -15.44 -9.36 -4.51
C ALA A 109 -15.75 -9.83 -5.93
N THR A 110 -16.89 -10.47 -6.11
CA THR A 110 -17.41 -10.85 -7.42
C THR A 110 -18.83 -10.32 -7.58
N TYR A 111 -19.16 -9.91 -8.81
CA TYR A 111 -20.32 -9.07 -9.10
C TYR A 111 -21.18 -9.65 -10.21
N ALA A 112 -22.49 -9.53 -10.09
CA ALA A 112 -23.44 -9.85 -11.16
C ALA A 112 -24.42 -8.71 -11.39
N ASP A 113 -24.70 -8.43 -12.65
CA ASP A 113 -25.84 -7.59 -13.06
C ASP A 113 -27.10 -8.46 -13.09
N LEU A 114 -28.19 -7.97 -12.51
CA LEU A 114 -29.49 -8.63 -12.61
C LEU A 114 -30.19 -8.15 -13.88
N ASP A 115 -30.87 -9.06 -14.56
CA ASP A 115 -31.75 -8.68 -15.67
C ASP A 115 -33.01 -7.92 -15.15
N PRO A 116 -33.83 -7.31 -16.04
CA PRO A 116 -35.01 -6.56 -15.61
C PRO A 116 -36.04 -7.38 -14.82
N THR A 117 -36.22 -8.65 -15.15
CA THR A 117 -37.17 -9.55 -14.46
C THR A 117 -36.66 -9.88 -13.06
N GLN A 118 -35.38 -10.25 -12.95
CA GLN A 118 -34.70 -10.48 -11.67
C GLN A 118 -34.70 -9.23 -10.79
N THR A 119 -34.43 -8.06 -11.39
CA THR A 119 -34.46 -6.77 -10.68
C THR A 119 -35.84 -6.48 -10.13
N ALA A 120 -36.91 -6.68 -10.92
CA ALA A 120 -38.28 -6.46 -10.47
C ALA A 120 -38.67 -7.42 -9.32
N ALA A 121 -38.32 -8.70 -9.43
CA ALA A 121 -38.59 -9.70 -8.40
C ALA A 121 -37.85 -9.40 -7.09
N VAL A 122 -36.57 -9.05 -7.16
CA VAL A 122 -35.77 -8.62 -6.00
C VAL A 122 -36.37 -7.38 -5.35
N LEU A 123 -36.75 -6.39 -6.16
CA LEU A 123 -37.30 -5.14 -5.66
C LEU A 123 -38.62 -5.35 -4.91
N ASP A 124 -39.51 -6.16 -5.48
CA ASP A 124 -40.77 -6.53 -4.82
C ASP A 124 -40.53 -7.27 -3.50
N ALA A 125 -39.60 -8.23 -3.51
CA ALA A 125 -39.24 -9.02 -2.34
C ALA A 125 -38.69 -8.16 -1.20
N VAL A 126 -37.73 -7.27 -1.46
CA VAL A 126 -37.15 -6.43 -0.40
C VAL A 126 -38.15 -5.40 0.15
N ILE A 127 -39.19 -5.03 -0.60
CA ILE A 127 -40.23 -4.10 -0.14
C ILE A 127 -41.24 -4.78 0.80
N HIS A 128 -41.65 -6.02 0.50
CA HIS A 128 -42.77 -6.68 1.17
C HIS A 128 -42.40 -7.71 2.24
N THR A 129 -41.15 -8.23 2.23
CA THR A 129 -40.52 -9.22 3.16
C THR A 129 -40.16 -10.59 2.56
N GLY A 130 -39.88 -10.67 1.26
CA GLY A 130 -39.35 -11.89 0.63
C GLY A 130 -37.93 -12.22 1.12
N ASN A 131 -37.61 -13.51 1.22
CA ASN A 131 -36.28 -13.99 1.58
C ASN A 131 -35.44 -14.18 0.31
N ILE A 132 -34.42 -13.33 0.14
CA ILE A 132 -33.49 -13.41 -0.98
C ILE A 132 -32.24 -14.14 -0.54
N THR A 133 -31.97 -15.26 -1.20
CA THR A 133 -30.72 -16.00 -1.01
C THR A 133 -29.98 -16.15 -2.32
N PHE A 134 -28.66 -16.23 -2.23
CA PHE A 134 -27.80 -16.56 -3.35
C PHE A 134 -27.04 -17.84 -3.01
N THR A 135 -26.92 -18.76 -3.95
CA THR A 135 -26.14 -19.99 -3.76
C THR A 135 -25.07 -20.15 -4.83
N ALA A 136 -23.87 -20.57 -4.42
CA ALA A 136 -22.75 -20.83 -5.31
C ALA A 136 -21.74 -21.73 -4.58
N ASP A 137 -21.15 -22.68 -5.29
CA ASP A 137 -20.10 -23.58 -4.77
C ASP A 137 -20.44 -24.22 -3.41
N GLY A 138 -21.69 -24.67 -3.23
CA GLY A 138 -22.18 -25.29 -1.98
C GLY A 138 -22.40 -24.31 -0.82
N ASN A 139 -22.24 -23.02 -1.06
CA ASN A 139 -22.46 -21.95 -0.09
C ASN A 139 -23.78 -21.24 -0.34
N THR A 140 -24.38 -20.71 0.72
CA THR A 140 -25.59 -19.88 0.67
C THR A 140 -25.35 -18.58 1.41
N TRP A 141 -25.72 -17.46 0.77
CA TRP A 141 -25.73 -16.13 1.36
C TRP A 141 -27.17 -15.66 1.49
N ALA A 142 -27.48 -14.96 2.58
CA ALA A 142 -28.80 -14.38 2.80
C ALA A 142 -28.70 -12.85 2.81
N LEU A 143 -29.45 -12.19 1.93
CA LEU A 143 -29.58 -10.74 1.95
C LEU A 143 -30.59 -10.34 3.03
N SER A 144 -30.25 -9.38 3.88
CA SER A 144 -31.21 -8.87 4.87
C SER A 144 -32.23 -7.96 4.20
N GLY A 145 -33.52 -8.22 4.40
CA GLY A 145 -34.59 -7.28 4.05
C GLY A 145 -34.77 -6.14 5.07
N ALA A 146 -34.06 -6.18 6.21
CA ALA A 146 -34.28 -5.26 7.31
C ALA A 146 -33.86 -3.84 6.94
N GLY A 147 -34.85 -2.98 6.70
CA GLY A 147 -34.67 -1.56 6.39
C GLY A 147 -34.71 -1.19 4.92
N ALA A 148 -34.88 -2.17 4.04
CA ALA A 148 -35.04 -1.96 2.61
C ALA A 148 -36.21 -1.01 2.28
N THR A 149 -37.41 -1.29 2.78
CA THR A 149 -38.62 -0.48 2.51
C THR A 149 -38.44 0.98 2.94
N ALA A 150 -37.85 1.23 4.10
CA ALA A 150 -37.58 2.59 4.58
C ALA A 150 -36.57 3.31 3.69
N THR A 151 -35.50 2.62 3.29
CA THR A 151 -34.45 3.16 2.42
C THR A 151 -34.98 3.48 1.01
N LEU A 152 -35.79 2.59 0.44
CA LEU A 152 -36.41 2.78 -0.87
C LEU A 152 -37.52 3.83 -0.83
N LEU A 153 -38.23 3.98 0.30
CA LEU A 153 -39.17 5.07 0.50
C LEU A 153 -38.45 6.42 0.55
N LYS A 154 -37.32 6.52 1.28
CA LYS A 154 -36.48 7.74 1.28
C LYS A 154 -35.94 8.05 -0.11
N MET A 155 -35.64 7.03 -0.93
CA MET A 155 -35.28 7.22 -2.35
C MET A 155 -36.45 7.80 -3.16
N ASP A 156 -37.69 7.34 -2.94
CA ASP A 156 -38.90 7.91 -3.55
C ASP A 156 -39.12 9.36 -3.10
N GLU A 157 -38.93 9.67 -1.82
CA GLU A 157 -39.07 11.02 -1.28
C GLU A 157 -38.05 11.99 -1.89
N TYR A 158 -36.76 11.62 -1.89
CA TYR A 158 -35.70 12.46 -2.47
C TYR A 158 -35.95 12.75 -3.95
N GLN A 159 -36.38 11.74 -4.72
CA GLN A 159 -36.69 11.90 -6.14
C GLN A 159 -38.12 12.41 -6.41
N GLN A 160 -38.88 12.75 -5.37
CA GLN A 160 -40.24 13.30 -5.45
C GLN A 160 -41.22 12.38 -6.21
N ARG A 161 -41.14 11.07 -5.93
CA ARG A 161 -41.96 10.04 -6.56
C ARG A 161 -43.07 9.48 -5.68
N THR A 162 -43.06 9.75 -4.38
CA THR A 162 -44.05 9.23 -3.44
C THR A 162 -45.48 9.54 -3.91
N GLY A 163 -46.31 8.50 -4.03
CA GLY A 163 -47.70 8.60 -4.50
C GLY A 163 -47.86 8.70 -6.03
N THR A 164 -46.77 8.73 -6.81
CA THR A 164 -46.83 8.66 -8.28
C THR A 164 -46.89 7.21 -8.78
N PRO A 165 -47.27 6.97 -10.05
CA PRO A 165 -47.18 5.62 -10.63
C PRO A 165 -45.76 5.04 -10.65
N SER A 166 -44.75 5.92 -10.65
CA SER A 166 -43.33 5.56 -10.74
C SER A 166 -42.63 5.30 -9.40
N ALA A 167 -43.35 5.42 -8.28
CA ALA A 167 -42.81 5.11 -6.95
C ALA A 167 -42.42 3.62 -6.85
N LEU A 168 -41.43 3.31 -6.02
CA LEU A 168 -41.10 1.92 -5.71
C LEU A 168 -42.02 1.38 -4.62
N VAL A 169 -42.17 2.15 -3.54
CA VAL A 169 -42.83 1.68 -2.31
C VAL A 169 -44.29 2.13 -2.28
N LYS A 170 -44.52 3.45 -2.30
CA LYS A 170 -45.88 4.03 -2.21
C LYS A 170 -46.36 4.47 -3.58
N ARG A 171 -46.71 3.50 -4.44
CA ARG A 171 -47.32 3.78 -5.74
C ARG A 171 -48.71 4.40 -5.57
N GLY A 172 -49.05 5.32 -6.46
CA GLY A 172 -50.36 5.96 -6.51
C GLY A 172 -50.64 6.54 -7.90
N ASP A 173 -51.62 7.42 -7.99
CA ASP A 173 -52.12 8.04 -9.22
C ASP A 173 -51.75 9.53 -9.34
N SER A 174 -50.90 10.04 -8.44
CA SER A 174 -50.46 11.43 -8.46
C SER A 174 -49.66 11.73 -9.73
N ASN A 175 -50.03 12.81 -10.42
CA ASN A 175 -49.30 13.37 -11.55
C ASN A 175 -48.32 14.47 -11.14
N ALA A 176 -47.93 14.51 -9.86
CA ALA A 176 -46.93 15.46 -9.38
C ALA A 176 -45.60 15.28 -10.13
N PRO A 177 -44.89 16.37 -10.46
CA PRO A 177 -43.61 16.28 -11.16
C PRO A 177 -42.57 15.60 -10.28
N VAL A 178 -41.81 14.67 -10.88
CA VAL A 178 -40.65 14.05 -10.23
C VAL A 178 -39.45 14.99 -10.31
N ARG A 179 -38.46 14.75 -9.43
CA ARG A 179 -37.20 15.51 -9.44
C ARG A 179 -36.55 15.41 -10.82
N GLN A 180 -36.18 16.56 -11.38
CA GLN A 180 -35.53 16.66 -12.67
C GLN A 180 -34.05 16.32 -12.57
N ALA A 181 -33.51 15.67 -13.60
CA ALA A 181 -32.08 15.38 -13.68
C ALA A 181 -31.28 16.68 -13.72
N LYS A 182 -30.24 16.77 -12.90
CA LYS A 182 -29.29 17.89 -12.92
C LYS A 182 -28.02 17.45 -13.65
N ASN A 183 -27.44 18.33 -14.45
CA ASN A 183 -26.11 18.07 -15.01
C ASN A 183 -25.06 18.11 -13.90
N HIS A 184 -24.05 17.25 -14.02
CA HIS A 184 -22.87 17.38 -13.17
C HIS A 184 -22.19 18.74 -13.39
N PRO A 185 -21.64 19.36 -12.33
CA PRO A 185 -20.75 20.49 -12.49
C PRO A 185 -19.58 20.09 -13.38
N VAL A 186 -19.18 20.97 -14.29
CA VAL A 186 -18.10 20.68 -15.24
C VAL A 186 -16.80 21.24 -14.70
N ILE A 187 -15.76 20.41 -14.66
CA ILE A 187 -14.38 20.83 -14.39
C ILE A 187 -13.60 20.69 -15.68
N GLN A 188 -13.06 21.79 -16.17
CA GLN A 188 -12.08 21.75 -17.25
C GLN A 188 -10.71 21.46 -16.63
N ALA A 189 -10.22 20.23 -16.77
CA ALA A 189 -8.89 19.89 -16.30
C ALA A 189 -7.85 20.66 -17.13
N ALA A 190 -6.86 21.22 -16.45
CA ALA A 190 -5.71 21.84 -17.08
C ALA A 190 -4.56 20.84 -17.20
N ALA A 191 -3.72 21.02 -18.22
CA ALA A 191 -2.49 20.26 -18.33
C ALA A 191 -1.57 20.59 -17.14
N VAL A 192 -0.83 19.59 -16.67
CA VAL A 192 0.24 19.76 -15.69
C VAL A 192 1.59 19.51 -16.34
N ALA A 193 2.65 20.10 -15.81
CA ALA A 193 4.01 19.81 -16.26
C ALA A 193 4.35 18.32 -16.06
N SER A 194 5.17 17.76 -16.95
CA SER A 194 5.62 16.36 -16.88
C SER A 194 6.79 16.14 -15.92
N ASP A 195 7.28 17.20 -15.28
CA ASP A 195 8.34 17.15 -14.29
C ASP A 195 7.85 16.39 -13.03
N SER A 196 8.65 15.42 -12.57
CA SER A 196 8.36 14.64 -11.35
C SER A 196 8.41 15.47 -10.07
N GLY A 197 8.93 16.70 -10.14
CA GLY A 197 9.09 17.59 -9.00
C GLY A 197 10.40 17.39 -8.25
N ARG A 198 10.60 18.19 -7.20
CA ARG A 198 11.78 18.13 -6.31
C ARG A 198 11.34 18.04 -4.85
N THR A 199 12.11 17.35 -4.01
CA THR A 199 11.91 17.34 -2.57
C THR A 199 12.88 18.30 -1.89
N VAL A 200 12.36 19.15 -1.02
CA VAL A 200 13.11 20.05 -0.13
C VAL A 200 13.20 19.38 1.24
N ALA A 201 14.40 18.96 1.63
CA ALA A 201 14.67 18.36 2.93
C ALA A 201 14.75 19.42 4.03
N PRO A 202 14.46 19.07 5.30
CA PRO A 202 14.64 19.97 6.45
C PRO A 202 16.01 20.66 6.55
N THR A 203 17.05 20.04 6.00
CA THR A 203 18.43 20.54 5.98
C THR A 203 18.72 21.54 4.86
N ASP A 204 17.82 21.69 3.89
CA ASP A 204 18.05 22.56 2.74
C ASP A 204 17.84 24.04 3.09
N LEU A 205 18.59 24.93 2.44
CA LEU A 205 18.61 26.37 2.76
C LEU A 205 17.26 27.06 2.53
N ASP A 206 16.45 26.58 1.58
CA ASP A 206 15.12 27.11 1.27
C ASP A 206 14.02 26.56 2.19
N TYR A 207 14.30 25.50 2.96
CA TYR A 207 13.31 24.84 3.82
C TYR A 207 12.66 25.79 4.84
N PRO A 208 13.39 26.59 5.65
CA PRO A 208 12.75 27.37 6.70
C PRO A 208 11.73 28.39 6.17
N ALA A 209 12.05 29.02 5.03
CA ALA A 209 11.15 29.98 4.39
C ALA A 209 9.91 29.29 3.80
N LEU A 210 10.10 28.15 3.13
CA LEU A 210 9.02 27.37 2.54
C LEU A 210 8.10 26.77 3.61
N HIS A 211 8.67 26.19 4.67
CA HIS A 211 7.94 25.63 5.81
C HIS A 211 7.10 26.70 6.51
N ALA A 212 7.68 27.87 6.81
CA ALA A 212 6.95 29.00 7.39
C ALA A 212 5.82 29.51 6.47
N LEU A 213 6.06 29.54 5.16
CA LEU A 213 5.05 29.92 4.18
C LEU A 213 3.86 28.96 4.18
N LEU A 214 4.12 27.64 4.15
CA LEU A 214 3.06 26.62 4.20
C LEU A 214 2.28 26.69 5.52
N LEU A 215 3.00 26.81 6.63
CA LEU A 215 2.41 26.89 7.97
C LEU A 215 1.49 28.10 8.14
N SER A 216 1.77 29.22 7.47
CA SER A 216 0.94 30.43 7.52
C SER A 216 -0.51 30.24 7.03
N LYS A 217 -0.78 29.15 6.30
CA LYS A 217 -2.10 28.81 5.73
C LYS A 217 -2.63 27.44 6.18
N ALA A 218 -1.84 26.64 6.88
CA ALA A 218 -2.26 25.30 7.30
C ALA A 218 -3.29 25.39 8.43
N ASP A 219 -4.35 24.59 8.39
CA ASP A 219 -5.35 24.50 9.47
C ASP A 219 -4.76 23.85 10.72
N ALA A 220 -5.32 24.14 11.90
CA ALA A 220 -4.83 23.65 13.20
C ALA A 220 -4.67 22.12 13.28
N GLY A 221 -5.50 21.36 12.55
CA GLY A 221 -5.41 19.90 12.46
C GLY A 221 -4.15 19.35 11.77
N CYS A 222 -3.35 20.21 11.15
CA CYS A 222 -2.06 19.86 10.54
C CYS A 222 -0.92 19.87 11.57
N ASN A 223 -0.98 18.95 12.53
CA ASN A 223 -0.06 18.93 13.66
C ASN A 223 1.36 18.49 13.27
N ILE A 224 1.52 17.54 12.34
CA ILE A 224 2.85 17.09 11.90
C ILE A 224 3.64 18.22 11.25
N LEU A 225 2.99 19.03 10.41
CA LEU A 225 3.64 20.20 9.80
C LEU A 225 4.08 21.23 10.85
N ARG A 226 3.40 21.32 12.00
CA ARG A 226 3.72 22.25 13.09
C ARG A 226 4.82 21.73 14.00
N GLU A 227 4.75 20.46 14.34
CA GLU A 227 5.49 19.84 15.44
C GLU A 227 6.76 19.14 14.95
N SER A 228 6.85 18.84 13.66
CA SER A 228 7.95 18.11 13.04
C SER A 228 8.44 18.80 11.78
N GLN A 229 9.75 18.69 11.52
CA GLN A 229 10.34 19.10 10.24
C GLN A 229 10.26 17.95 9.24
N GLN A 230 9.17 17.90 8.47
CA GLN A 230 8.97 16.91 7.40
C GLN A 230 9.43 17.47 6.05
N PRO A 231 9.95 16.64 5.13
CA PRO A 231 10.27 17.08 3.77
C PRO A 231 9.06 17.68 3.06
N ILE A 232 9.32 18.62 2.15
CA ILE A 232 8.30 19.27 1.31
C ILE A 232 8.58 18.92 -0.14
N THR A 233 7.66 18.21 -0.79
CA THR A 233 7.76 17.91 -2.23
C THR A 233 7.06 18.99 -3.04
N LEU A 234 7.73 19.48 -4.08
CA LEU A 234 7.29 20.53 -4.96
C LEU A 234 7.09 19.99 -6.38
N TYR A 235 5.86 19.98 -6.87
CA TYR A 235 5.50 19.57 -8.22
C TYR A 235 5.17 20.80 -9.08
N PRO A 236 5.93 21.10 -10.14
CA PRO A 236 5.52 22.11 -11.10
C PRO A 236 4.16 21.74 -11.72
N LEU A 237 3.17 22.62 -11.62
CA LEU A 237 1.88 22.42 -12.29
C LEU A 237 1.92 23.08 -13.67
N ASP A 238 2.42 24.31 -13.75
CA ASP A 238 2.64 25.05 -14.98
C ASP A 238 3.71 26.13 -14.74
N ASN A 239 3.88 27.06 -15.67
CA ASN A 239 4.88 28.14 -15.54
C ASN A 239 4.55 29.21 -14.49
N LYS A 240 3.38 29.13 -13.84
CA LYS A 240 2.89 30.09 -12.84
C LYS A 240 2.63 29.44 -11.49
N HIS A 241 2.49 28.11 -11.44
CA HIS A 241 2.02 27.40 -10.27
C HIS A 241 2.90 26.19 -9.92
N THR A 242 3.21 26.03 -8.64
CA THR A 242 3.87 24.83 -8.07
C THR A 242 2.99 24.27 -6.97
N LEU A 243 2.72 22.96 -6.96
CA LEU A 243 2.06 22.28 -5.85
C LEU A 243 3.08 21.86 -4.81
N ALA A 244 2.92 22.31 -3.57
CA ALA A 244 3.65 21.80 -2.43
C ALA A 244 2.85 20.69 -1.73
N GLU A 245 3.54 19.62 -1.34
CA GLU A 245 3.04 18.48 -0.58
C GLU A 245 3.94 18.24 0.63
N THR A 246 3.35 18.07 1.81
CA THR A 246 4.10 17.67 3.02
C THR A 246 3.18 16.94 4.00
N ALA A 247 3.73 16.12 4.88
CA ALA A 247 2.92 15.35 5.84
C ALA A 247 2.20 16.31 6.81
N CYS A 248 0.92 16.04 7.07
CA CYS A 248 0.05 16.95 7.81
C CYS A 248 -0.46 16.37 9.11
N TRP A 249 -0.97 15.14 9.05
CA TRP A 249 -1.56 14.43 10.18
C TRP A 249 -1.40 12.92 10.00
N GLN A 250 -1.21 12.19 11.10
CA GLN A 250 -1.16 10.73 11.12
C GLN A 250 -1.82 10.21 12.39
N GLY A 251 -2.73 9.25 12.23
CA GLY A 251 -3.31 8.44 13.29
C GLY A 251 -2.96 6.96 13.11
N ALA A 252 -3.60 6.10 13.92
CA ALA A 252 -3.33 4.66 13.93
C ALA A 252 -3.57 3.98 12.56
N TYR A 253 -4.56 4.46 11.79
CA TYR A 253 -4.99 3.82 10.53
C TYR A 253 -5.01 4.76 9.32
N ASN A 254 -5.04 6.08 9.55
CA ASN A 254 -5.19 7.10 8.52
C ASN A 254 -4.02 8.09 8.60
N ARG A 255 -3.59 8.61 7.44
CA ARG A 255 -2.62 9.70 7.33
C ARG A 255 -3.04 10.62 6.22
N ASN A 256 -2.80 11.91 6.36
CA ASN A 256 -3.12 12.90 5.35
C ASN A 256 -1.92 13.85 5.13
N ASN A 257 -1.77 14.31 3.91
CA ASN A 257 -0.79 15.30 3.47
C ASN A 257 -1.47 16.66 3.30
N TYR A 258 -0.70 17.72 3.51
CA TYR A 258 -1.09 19.09 3.26
C TYR A 258 -0.67 19.47 1.85
N TYR A 259 -1.60 20.04 1.10
CA TYR A 259 -1.37 20.49 -0.27
C TYR A 259 -1.64 21.98 -0.40
N ALA A 260 -0.65 22.71 -0.95
CA ALA A 260 -0.76 24.13 -1.23
C ALA A 260 -0.26 24.45 -2.64
N VAL A 261 -1.05 25.19 -3.41
CA VAL A 261 -0.63 25.75 -4.69
C VAL A 261 0.11 27.05 -4.41
N LEU A 262 1.37 27.11 -4.81
CA LEU A 262 2.26 28.26 -4.72
C LEU A 262 2.35 28.99 -6.06
N ASN A 263 2.76 30.26 -6.06
CA ASN A 263 3.21 30.94 -7.26
C ASN A 263 4.55 30.39 -7.79
N ALA A 264 4.93 30.80 -9.00
CA ALA A 264 6.17 30.37 -9.66
C ALA A 264 7.43 30.60 -8.80
N GLU A 265 7.48 31.71 -8.06
CA GLU A 265 8.61 32.06 -7.19
C GLU A 265 8.59 31.32 -5.83
N GLN A 266 7.58 30.48 -5.57
CA GLN A 266 7.45 29.66 -4.35
C GLN A 266 7.44 30.48 -3.05
N ASN A 267 7.04 31.75 -3.12
CA ASN A 267 7.06 32.69 -1.98
C ASN A 267 5.65 33.13 -1.53
N ARG A 268 4.58 32.64 -2.19
CA ARG A 268 3.19 32.94 -1.84
C ARG A 268 2.27 31.73 -2.06
N VAL A 269 1.50 31.37 -1.04
CA VAL A 269 0.38 30.42 -1.17
C VAL A 269 -0.78 31.09 -1.90
N LEU A 270 -1.22 30.47 -2.99
CA LEU A 270 -2.34 30.92 -3.83
C LEU A 270 -3.65 30.24 -3.44
N ASN A 271 -3.63 28.93 -3.20
CA ASN A 271 -4.78 28.13 -2.76
C ASN A 271 -4.29 26.90 -1.97
N THR A 272 -5.16 26.30 -1.17
CA THR A 272 -4.91 25.05 -0.44
C THR A 272 -5.98 24.02 -0.77
N VAL A 273 -5.70 22.76 -0.48
CA VAL A 273 -6.71 21.70 -0.46
C VAL A 273 -7.14 21.46 0.99
N PRO A 274 -8.45 21.35 1.28
CA PRO A 274 -8.93 21.01 2.62
C PRO A 274 -8.30 19.72 3.15
N ILE A 275 -7.89 19.72 4.43
CA ILE A 275 -7.27 18.57 5.10
C ILE A 275 -8.30 17.53 5.51
N SER A 276 -9.56 17.93 5.69
CA SER A 276 -10.72 17.05 5.85
C SER A 276 -11.83 17.56 4.96
N ASP A 277 -12.51 16.64 4.28
CA ASP A 277 -13.44 16.96 3.21
C ASP A 277 -14.76 17.60 3.67
N ILE A 278 -15.13 17.58 4.97
CA ILE A 278 -16.30 18.26 5.59
C ILE A 278 -16.40 17.82 7.07
N PRO A 279 -16.79 18.71 8.02
CA PRO A 279 -17.28 18.27 9.34
C PRO A 279 -18.56 17.47 9.15
N ASP A 280 -18.58 16.20 9.54
CA ASP A 280 -19.82 15.42 9.56
C ASP A 280 -20.77 16.04 10.61
N ASP A 281 -22.07 16.12 10.33
CA ASP A 281 -23.11 16.76 11.19
C ASP A 281 -23.30 16.06 12.56
N ASN A 282 -22.42 15.12 12.93
CA ASN A 282 -22.48 14.25 14.11
C ASN A 282 -21.19 14.26 14.97
N ASP A 283 -20.31 15.27 14.85
CA ASP A 283 -19.03 15.33 15.59
C ASP A 283 -18.11 14.11 15.35
N ARG A 284 -18.37 13.33 14.28
CA ARG A 284 -17.48 12.25 13.81
C ARG A 284 -16.60 12.82 12.72
N ASP A 285 -15.32 13.01 13.02
CA ASP A 285 -14.33 13.29 11.99
C ASP A 285 -14.30 12.10 11.02
N SER A 286 -14.85 12.27 9.82
CA SER A 286 -14.82 11.22 8.80
C SER A 286 -13.41 11.01 8.23
N GLY A 287 -12.44 11.85 8.62
CA GLY A 287 -10.99 11.60 8.54
C GLY A 287 -10.38 11.56 7.13
N ALA A 288 -11.20 11.60 6.06
CA ALA A 288 -10.72 11.53 4.69
C ALA A 288 -10.00 12.82 4.34
N GLY A 289 -8.68 12.76 4.33
CA GLY A 289 -7.85 13.84 3.86
C GLY A 289 -7.03 13.44 2.65
N PRO A 290 -6.44 14.44 1.97
CA PRO A 290 -5.57 14.21 0.83
C PRO A 290 -4.41 13.28 1.20
N ILE A 291 -4.17 12.22 0.43
CA ILE A 291 -3.10 11.25 0.71
C ILE A 291 -2.08 11.09 -0.41
N ALA A 292 -2.43 11.52 -1.62
CA ALA A 292 -1.59 11.32 -2.79
C ALA A 292 -1.95 12.31 -3.91
N TYR A 293 -0.93 12.73 -4.66
CA TYR A 293 -1.04 13.51 -5.88
C TYR A 293 -0.46 12.77 -7.09
N LYS A 294 -1.10 12.89 -8.26
CA LYS A 294 -0.48 12.66 -9.57
C LYS A 294 -1.31 13.25 -10.71
N ASP A 295 -0.62 13.71 -11.75
CA ASP A 295 -1.19 14.13 -13.03
C ASP A 295 -2.37 15.09 -12.89
N GLY A 296 -2.25 16.08 -12.00
CA GLY A 296 -3.32 17.05 -11.74
C GLY A 296 -4.49 16.51 -10.92
N VAL A 297 -4.35 15.36 -10.25
CA VAL A 297 -5.37 14.78 -9.37
C VAL A 297 -4.81 14.53 -7.99
N ILE A 298 -5.50 15.06 -6.98
CA ILE A 298 -5.26 14.74 -5.56
C ILE A 298 -6.35 13.77 -5.13
N THR A 299 -5.94 12.64 -4.55
CA THR A 299 -6.85 11.63 -3.98
C THR A 299 -6.87 11.78 -2.47
N ALA A 300 -8.07 11.83 -1.90
CA ALA A 300 -8.30 11.80 -0.47
C ALA A 300 -8.99 10.50 -0.07
N PHE A 301 -8.60 9.96 1.08
CA PHE A 301 -9.06 8.65 1.54
C PHE A 301 -9.11 8.61 3.07
N ALA A 302 -10.12 7.93 3.60
CA ALA A 302 -10.08 7.45 4.97
C ALA A 302 -10.74 6.10 5.12
N ARG A 303 -10.19 5.36 6.08
CA ARG A 303 -10.76 4.16 6.63
C ARG A 303 -11.60 4.51 7.86
N ALA A 304 -12.85 4.05 7.87
CA ALA A 304 -13.80 4.30 8.97
C ALA A 304 -13.99 3.08 9.90
N SER A 305 -13.39 1.93 9.59
CA SER A 305 -13.38 0.70 10.39
C SER A 305 -11.97 0.09 10.44
N GLU A 306 -11.63 -0.72 11.44
CA GLU A 306 -10.30 -1.37 11.51
C GLU A 306 -10.08 -2.31 10.32
N GLU A 307 -11.11 -3.06 9.92
CA GLU A 307 -11.11 -3.99 8.80
C GLU A 307 -11.01 -3.29 7.43
N GLY A 308 -11.32 -2.00 7.35
CA GLY A 308 -11.30 -1.23 6.10
C GLY A 308 -12.40 -1.62 5.11
N ASP A 309 -13.48 -2.18 5.62
CA ASP A 309 -14.70 -2.50 4.88
C ASP A 309 -15.71 -1.33 4.82
N CYS A 310 -15.36 -0.22 5.44
CA CYS A 310 -15.91 1.12 5.22
C CYS A 310 -14.81 2.11 4.89
N VAL A 311 -14.90 2.70 3.71
CA VAL A 311 -13.96 3.73 3.28
C VAL A 311 -14.68 4.93 2.68
N VAL A 312 -14.12 6.10 2.91
CA VAL A 312 -14.49 7.36 2.26
C VAL A 312 -13.42 7.67 1.22
N ASN A 313 -13.84 8.06 0.02
CA ASN A 313 -12.95 8.44 -1.07
C ASN A 313 -13.40 9.78 -1.65
N SER A 314 -12.45 10.69 -1.83
CA SER A 314 -12.69 11.93 -2.57
C SER A 314 -11.56 12.23 -3.53
N ARG A 315 -11.83 13.14 -4.47
CA ARG A 315 -10.82 13.61 -5.43
C ARG A 315 -10.94 15.10 -5.65
N TYR A 316 -9.79 15.71 -5.91
CA TYR A 316 -9.66 17.08 -6.39
C TYR A 316 -8.89 17.09 -7.70
N THR A 317 -9.33 17.91 -8.66
CA THR A 317 -8.74 17.98 -10.01
C THR A 317 -8.26 19.39 -10.30
N TRP A 318 -7.03 19.51 -10.79
CA TRP A 318 -6.41 20.75 -11.21
C TRP A 318 -7.14 21.36 -12.41
N ASN A 319 -7.63 22.59 -12.25
CA ASN A 319 -8.35 23.32 -13.30
C ASN A 319 -7.55 24.48 -13.91
N GLY A 320 -6.25 24.58 -13.62
CA GLY A 320 -5.39 25.68 -14.07
C GLY A 320 -5.29 26.86 -13.08
N LYS A 321 -6.01 26.79 -11.97
CA LYS A 321 -5.97 27.80 -10.90
C LYS A 321 -6.01 27.19 -9.49
N ALA A 322 -6.82 26.15 -9.30
CA ALA A 322 -6.97 25.45 -8.02
C ALA A 322 -7.28 23.96 -8.27
N PHE A 323 -7.08 23.15 -7.23
CA PHE A 323 -7.59 21.79 -7.19
C PHE A 323 -9.07 21.83 -6.79
N ALA A 324 -9.96 21.64 -7.76
CA ALA A 324 -11.40 21.68 -7.56
C ALA A 324 -11.95 20.31 -7.14
N TYR A 325 -12.83 20.28 -6.14
CA TYR A 325 -13.48 19.05 -5.70
C TYR A 325 -14.25 18.40 -6.84
N SER A 326 -13.90 17.16 -7.18
CA SER A 326 -14.39 16.49 -8.40
C SER A 326 -15.15 15.20 -8.13
N TYR A 327 -15.00 14.61 -6.94
CA TYR A 327 -15.65 13.35 -6.60
C TYR A 327 -15.72 13.13 -5.08
N ARG A 328 -16.82 12.52 -4.62
CA ARG A 328 -16.99 11.93 -3.29
C ARG A 328 -17.74 10.62 -3.38
N SER A 329 -17.30 9.60 -2.65
CA SER A 329 -18.09 8.41 -2.37
C SER A 329 -17.77 7.84 -1.00
N GLU A 330 -18.77 7.29 -0.33
CA GLU A 330 -18.62 6.65 0.98
C GLU A 330 -19.63 5.53 1.19
N SER A 331 -19.35 4.64 2.12
CA SER A 331 -20.25 3.61 2.60
C SER A 331 -19.93 3.36 4.07
N ASN A 332 -20.96 3.29 4.90
CA ASN A 332 -20.81 3.41 6.35
C ASN A 332 -21.26 2.15 7.12
N LEU A 333 -21.83 1.14 6.43
CA LEU A 333 -22.37 -0.05 7.11
C LEU A 333 -21.35 -1.14 7.48
N CYS A 334 -20.17 -1.14 6.87
CA CYS A 334 -19.00 -1.96 7.24
C CYS A 334 -19.35 -3.44 7.33
N ARG A 335 -19.70 -4.02 6.18
CA ARG A 335 -20.30 -5.36 6.08
C ARG A 335 -19.36 -6.37 5.43
N GLY A 336 -18.06 -6.26 5.72
CA GLY A 336 -17.04 -7.24 5.33
C GLY A 336 -16.58 -7.15 3.87
N PHE A 337 -16.81 -6.02 3.20
CA PHE A 337 -16.31 -5.74 1.84
C PHE A 337 -15.16 -4.73 1.89
N PRO A 338 -13.89 -5.15 1.80
CA PRO A 338 -12.75 -4.24 1.77
C PRO A 338 -12.89 -3.19 0.68
N GLY A 339 -12.69 -1.92 1.02
CA GLY A 339 -12.83 -0.82 0.07
C GLY A 339 -14.26 -0.53 -0.39
N ASN A 340 -15.27 -1.02 0.35
CA ASN A 340 -16.71 -1.00 0.09
C ASN A 340 -17.19 -2.01 -0.97
N ALA A 341 -18.41 -2.52 -0.79
CA ALA A 341 -19.09 -3.33 -1.83
C ALA A 341 -19.39 -2.53 -3.09
N TRP A 342 -19.66 -1.22 -2.93
CA TRP A 342 -20.09 -0.35 -4.01
C TRP A 342 -19.47 1.03 -3.89
N LYS A 343 -19.25 1.66 -5.04
CA LYS A 343 -19.09 3.12 -5.10
C LYS A 343 -20.46 3.76 -4.99
N LEU A 344 -20.69 4.45 -3.88
CA LEU A 344 -21.91 5.20 -3.62
C LEU A 344 -21.56 6.70 -3.61
N PRO A 345 -21.48 7.33 -4.80
CA PRO A 345 -21.10 8.73 -4.86
C PRO A 345 -22.23 9.64 -4.38
N SER A 346 -21.88 10.57 -3.50
CA SER A 346 -22.74 11.71 -3.14
C SER A 346 -22.46 12.92 -4.02
N PHE A 347 -21.27 12.98 -4.62
CA PHE A 347 -20.87 14.05 -5.52
C PHE A 347 -20.00 13.55 -6.65
N ALA A 348 -20.28 13.98 -7.88
CA ALA A 348 -19.34 13.91 -8.97
C ALA A 348 -19.42 15.14 -9.88
N ALA A 349 -18.28 15.49 -10.45
CA ALA A 349 -18.15 16.47 -11.51
C ALA A 349 -17.84 15.79 -12.85
N ALA A 350 -18.31 16.39 -13.94
CA ALA A 350 -17.91 16.01 -15.29
C ALA A 350 -16.55 16.64 -15.60
N VAL A 351 -15.47 15.85 -15.51
CA VAL A 351 -14.10 16.30 -15.79
C VAL A 351 -13.82 16.20 -17.29
N LYS A 352 -13.61 17.34 -17.94
CA LYS A 352 -13.18 17.42 -19.35
C LYS A 352 -11.66 17.47 -19.41
N LYS A 353 -11.06 16.62 -20.24
CA LYS A 353 -9.61 16.55 -20.43
C LYS A 353 -9.06 17.85 -21.06
N PRO A 354 -7.77 18.20 -20.84
CA PRO A 354 -7.15 19.35 -21.47
C PRO A 354 -7.07 19.18 -22.99
N ALA A 355 -7.31 20.25 -23.75
CA ALA A 355 -7.10 20.26 -25.20
C ALA A 355 -5.59 20.19 -25.49
N GLY A 356 -5.12 19.08 -26.08
CA GLY A 356 -3.70 18.86 -26.40
C GLY A 356 -3.20 17.41 -26.25
N ALA A 357 -3.97 16.52 -25.63
CA ALA A 357 -3.69 15.09 -25.67
C ALA A 357 -4.25 14.50 -26.98
N GLY A 358 -3.38 14.28 -27.97
CA GLY A 358 -3.73 13.75 -29.28
C GLY A 358 -4.58 12.47 -29.18
N GLU A 359 -5.71 12.47 -29.88
CA GLU A 359 -6.57 11.32 -30.08
C GLU A 359 -5.88 10.29 -30.99
N SER A 360 -5.80 9.05 -30.53
CA SER A 360 -6.01 7.91 -31.43
C SER A 360 -7.42 7.35 -31.17
N GLY A 361 -8.40 7.98 -31.85
CA GLY A 361 -9.67 7.41 -32.29
C GLY A 361 -10.69 6.91 -31.26
N GLN A 362 -11.71 7.72 -30.95
CA GLN A 362 -13.09 7.56 -31.45
C GLN A 362 -14.02 8.64 -30.87
N SER A 363 -14.66 9.38 -31.78
CA SER A 363 -15.53 10.53 -31.55
C SER A 363 -16.94 10.15 -31.07
N ALA A 364 -17.61 11.17 -30.51
CA ALA A 364 -18.85 11.22 -29.75
C ALA A 364 -20.09 10.46 -30.29
N ALA A 365 -20.83 9.81 -29.37
CA ALA A 365 -22.29 9.63 -29.42
C ALA A 365 -22.89 9.42 -27.99
N VAL A 366 -24.15 9.86 -27.85
CA VAL A 366 -25.08 9.94 -26.69
C VAL A 366 -25.29 8.59 -25.94
N PRO A 367 -25.70 8.56 -24.64
CA PRO A 367 -25.38 7.46 -23.73
C PRO A 367 -26.35 6.28 -23.83
N ALA A 368 -25.79 5.08 -23.97
CA ALA A 368 -26.48 3.82 -23.70
C ALA A 368 -25.61 3.01 -22.72
N ALA A 369 -26.27 2.44 -21.70
CA ALA A 369 -25.66 1.63 -20.67
C ALA A 369 -24.79 0.50 -21.25
N LYS A 370 -23.46 0.62 -21.11
CA LYS A 370 -22.49 -0.48 -21.21
C LYS A 370 -21.28 -0.22 -20.31
N ASP A 371 -21.13 -1.14 -19.36
CA ASP A 371 -19.90 -1.63 -18.73
C ASP A 371 -18.84 -0.65 -18.19
N ASN A 372 -18.61 -0.78 -16.88
CA ASN A 372 -17.44 -0.35 -16.11
C ASN A 372 -16.10 -0.74 -16.77
N LYS A 373 -15.63 0.01 -17.76
CA LYS A 373 -14.31 -0.19 -18.38
C LYS A 373 -13.40 1.03 -18.44
N ASN A 374 -13.71 2.11 -17.72
CA ASN A 374 -12.77 3.23 -17.53
C ASN A 374 -12.62 3.57 -16.06
N LEU A 375 -11.62 2.93 -15.43
CA LEU A 375 -11.03 3.36 -14.18
C LEU A 375 -9.59 3.75 -14.51
N PRO A 376 -9.12 4.96 -14.17
CA PRO A 376 -7.70 5.23 -14.19
C PRO A 376 -7.02 4.32 -13.16
N PRO A 377 -5.86 3.71 -13.48
CA PRO A 377 -5.05 3.02 -12.47
C PRO A 377 -4.64 4.03 -11.40
N ALA A 378 -4.48 3.55 -10.16
CA ALA A 378 -3.86 4.31 -9.09
C ALA A 378 -2.47 4.78 -9.52
N VAL A 379 -2.39 6.02 -9.99
CA VAL A 379 -1.31 6.97 -9.76
C VAL A 379 0.11 6.37 -9.55
N THR A 380 0.72 5.81 -10.60
CA THR A 380 2.20 5.62 -10.70
C THR A 380 2.89 6.75 -11.50
N ILE A 381 3.63 7.67 -10.87
CA ILE A 381 4.46 8.67 -11.60
C ILE A 381 5.63 7.95 -12.29
N ARG A 382 5.73 8.01 -13.63
CA ARG A 382 6.92 7.63 -14.42
C ARG A 382 7.42 8.85 -15.18
N ALA A 383 8.70 9.18 -14.99
CA ALA A 383 9.44 10.13 -15.81
C ALA A 383 9.90 9.47 -17.12
N SER A 384 9.74 10.18 -18.24
CA SER A 384 10.27 9.84 -19.55
C SER A 384 11.19 10.97 -20.01
N SER A 385 12.38 10.65 -20.52
CA SER A 385 13.01 11.49 -21.57
C SER A 385 14.10 10.72 -22.33
N GLU A 386 13.85 10.58 -23.62
CA GLU A 386 14.78 10.43 -24.76
C GLU A 386 14.16 11.25 -25.92
N PRO A 387 14.80 11.54 -27.07
CA PRO A 387 16.21 11.36 -27.48
C PRO A 387 16.80 12.58 -28.25
N ALA A 388 18.10 12.53 -28.60
CA ALA A 388 18.65 13.22 -29.76
C ALA A 388 19.88 12.48 -30.33
N ALA A 389 19.89 12.26 -31.65
CA ALA A 389 20.99 11.74 -32.49
C ALA A 389 21.18 12.73 -33.68
N PRO A 390 22.16 12.62 -34.63
CA PRO A 390 23.18 11.57 -34.85
C PRO A 390 24.60 12.11 -35.26
N VAL A 391 25.45 11.25 -35.88
CA VAL A 391 26.69 11.51 -36.72
C VAL A 391 28.05 11.39 -35.95
N THR A 392 29.13 10.65 -36.28
CA THR A 392 29.62 9.73 -37.38
C THR A 392 30.88 8.93 -36.93
N GLU A 393 31.10 7.78 -37.59
CA GLU A 393 32.34 7.02 -37.93
C GLU A 393 33.68 7.27 -37.18
N ASN A 394 34.33 6.18 -36.70
CA ASN A 394 35.41 5.51 -37.46
C ASN A 394 36.06 4.26 -36.80
N THR A 395 36.15 3.21 -37.63
CA THR A 395 37.24 2.21 -37.83
C THR A 395 37.67 1.20 -36.73
N ALA A 396 37.59 -0.07 -37.15
CA ALA A 396 38.24 -1.30 -36.62
C ALA A 396 39.77 -1.32 -36.94
N PRO A 397 40.59 -2.39 -36.69
CA PRO A 397 40.25 -3.80 -36.52
C PRO A 397 41.07 -4.64 -35.49
N ALA A 398 40.63 -5.89 -35.36
CA ALA A 398 41.25 -7.03 -34.67
C ALA A 398 42.59 -7.49 -35.33
N PRO A 399 43.29 -8.54 -34.83
CA PRO A 399 42.84 -9.93 -35.04
C PRO A 399 43.07 -10.92 -33.88
N ALA A 400 42.39 -12.07 -34.01
CA ALA A 400 42.42 -13.33 -33.25
C ALA A 400 43.73 -14.15 -33.53
N PRO A 401 43.82 -15.50 -33.31
CA PRO A 401 43.00 -16.49 -32.58
C PRO A 401 43.83 -17.52 -31.75
N VAL A 402 43.20 -18.54 -31.13
CA VAL A 402 43.49 -20.01 -31.31
C VAL A 402 43.08 -20.89 -30.09
N GLN A 403 42.10 -21.77 -30.36
CA GLN A 403 41.87 -23.21 -30.03
C GLN A 403 41.96 -23.84 -28.61
N LYS A 404 40.80 -24.39 -28.20
CA LYS A 404 40.43 -25.78 -27.77
C LYS A 404 41.47 -26.71 -27.10
N THR A 405 41.09 -27.36 -25.99
CA THR A 405 40.80 -28.83 -25.89
C THR A 405 40.38 -29.29 -24.48
N ASP A 406 39.16 -29.85 -24.40
CA ASP A 406 38.67 -31.12 -23.83
C ASP A 406 39.21 -31.82 -22.54
N ASN A 407 38.23 -32.23 -21.72
CA ASN A 407 38.00 -33.55 -21.07
C ASN A 407 38.81 -34.01 -19.82
N ASN A 408 38.11 -34.22 -18.68
CA ASN A 408 37.71 -35.55 -18.15
C ASN A 408 37.28 -35.54 -16.65
N THR A 409 36.14 -36.17 -16.37
CA THR A 409 35.64 -36.69 -15.07
C THR A 409 36.08 -38.16 -14.88
N PRO A 410 35.73 -38.95 -13.82
CA PRO A 410 35.40 -38.75 -12.37
C PRO A 410 36.13 -39.87 -11.51
N PRO A 411 35.63 -40.54 -10.42
CA PRO A 411 34.62 -40.30 -9.35
C PRO A 411 35.03 -40.74 -7.88
N SER A 412 34.15 -40.45 -6.89
CA SER A 412 33.77 -41.23 -5.65
C SER A 412 34.82 -41.62 -4.56
N ALA A 413 34.62 -41.65 -3.23
CA ALA A 413 33.58 -41.46 -2.18
C ALA A 413 34.29 -41.71 -0.79
N PRO A 414 33.68 -41.83 0.41
CA PRO A 414 32.55 -41.16 1.08
C PRO A 414 32.90 -40.57 2.49
N VAL A 415 31.87 -40.00 3.11
CA VAL A 415 31.74 -39.33 4.42
C VAL A 415 32.03 -40.20 5.65
N GLN A 416 32.61 -39.60 6.71
CA GLN A 416 32.46 -40.05 8.11
C GLN A 416 32.03 -38.90 9.03
N LYS A 417 30.96 -39.15 9.80
CA LYS A 417 30.50 -38.36 10.96
C LYS A 417 31.32 -38.73 12.20
N THR A 418 31.64 -37.76 13.06
CA THR A 418 31.89 -37.98 14.50
C THR A 418 31.32 -36.82 15.32
N ASP A 419 30.74 -37.15 16.47
CA ASP A 419 30.02 -36.28 17.40
C ASP A 419 30.92 -35.59 18.45
N ASN A 420 30.40 -34.46 18.93
CA ASN A 420 30.71 -33.61 20.08
C ASN A 420 31.59 -34.14 21.24
N ASN A 421 32.54 -33.30 21.69
CA ASN A 421 32.61 -32.72 23.06
C ASN A 421 34.03 -32.22 23.39
N THR A 422 34.35 -30.96 23.10
CA THR A 422 35.44 -30.21 23.76
C THR A 422 35.19 -28.71 23.58
N PRO A 423 35.23 -27.87 24.63
CA PRO A 423 35.11 -26.42 24.44
C PRO A 423 36.36 -25.93 23.69
N PRO A 424 36.23 -25.18 22.58
CA PRO A 424 37.40 -24.66 21.89
C PRO A 424 38.08 -23.58 22.76
N PRO A 425 39.43 -23.50 22.71
CA PRO A 425 40.20 -22.65 23.60
C PRO A 425 39.89 -21.17 23.36
N ALA A 426 39.98 -20.37 24.43
CA ALA A 426 39.83 -18.93 24.43
C ALA A 426 40.60 -18.32 23.24
N LYS A 427 39.84 -17.83 22.24
CA LYS A 427 40.42 -17.11 21.11
C LYS A 427 40.94 -15.78 21.64
N THR A 428 42.24 -15.60 21.50
CA THR A 428 42.98 -14.36 21.73
C THR A 428 42.24 -13.19 21.07
N GLN A 429 41.82 -12.26 21.91
CA GLN A 429 41.15 -11.02 21.56
C GLN A 429 42.04 -10.18 20.61
N PRO A 430 41.58 -9.82 19.41
CA PRO A 430 42.22 -8.78 18.63
C PRO A 430 42.05 -7.45 19.37
N ALA A 431 43.14 -6.70 19.56
CA ALA A 431 43.11 -5.40 20.18
C ALA A 431 42.13 -4.47 19.45
N ALA A 432 41.25 -3.79 20.21
CA ALA A 432 40.42 -2.71 19.72
C ALA A 432 41.29 -1.71 18.96
N THR A 433 41.06 -1.55 17.66
CA THR A 433 41.67 -0.47 16.91
C THR A 433 41.01 0.82 17.40
N GLY A 434 41.64 1.48 18.37
CA GLY A 434 41.21 2.77 18.95
C GLY A 434 41.25 3.96 17.98
N LYS A 435 41.02 3.74 16.68
CA LYS A 435 40.86 4.79 15.68
C LYS A 435 39.40 5.24 15.75
N ALA A 436 39.18 6.53 16.02
CA ALA A 436 37.85 7.11 16.03
C ALA A 436 37.12 6.79 14.71
N LEU A 437 35.82 6.50 14.82
CA LEU A 437 35.01 6.28 13.62
C LEU A 437 35.02 7.55 12.75
N PRO A 438 35.16 7.42 11.43
CA PRO A 438 35.20 8.55 10.53
C PRO A 438 33.78 9.10 10.32
N LEU A 439 33.23 9.77 11.33
CA LEU A 439 31.88 10.32 11.35
C LEU A 439 31.91 11.83 11.57
N ALA A 440 30.89 12.53 11.08
CA ALA A 440 30.72 13.96 11.31
C ALA A 440 30.23 14.27 12.74
N ALA A 441 29.44 13.38 13.33
CA ALA A 441 28.97 13.50 14.71
C ALA A 441 30.04 13.04 15.72
N ASN A 442 30.12 13.74 16.84
CA ASN A 442 30.85 13.28 18.02
C ASN A 442 30.00 12.27 18.77
N LEU A 443 30.52 11.06 18.94
CA LEU A 443 29.84 10.00 19.69
C LEU A 443 30.18 10.11 21.18
N PRO A 444 29.24 9.79 22.09
CA PRO A 444 29.50 9.84 23.52
C PRO A 444 30.63 8.87 23.89
N ALA A 445 31.49 9.29 24.83
CA ALA A 445 32.48 8.40 25.40
C ALA A 445 31.75 7.27 26.16
N SER A 446 31.98 6.04 25.73
CA SER A 446 31.37 4.85 26.31
C SER A 446 31.82 4.71 27.77
N ALA A 447 30.90 4.92 28.71
CA ALA A 447 31.14 4.63 30.13
C ALA A 447 30.29 3.41 30.50
N ASP A 448 30.95 2.43 31.13
CA ASP A 448 30.33 1.34 31.90
C ASP A 448 29.89 0.06 31.16
N GLY A 449 30.37 -0.22 29.95
CA GLY A 449 30.24 -1.57 29.34
C GLY A 449 28.79 -2.04 29.09
N THR A 450 27.83 -1.10 29.10
CA THR A 450 26.40 -1.39 29.03
C THR A 450 25.86 -1.03 27.64
N LEU A 451 25.02 -1.91 27.09
CA LEU A 451 24.31 -1.66 25.83
C LEU A 451 23.37 -0.45 25.96
N ALA A 452 23.53 0.55 25.11
CA ALA A 452 22.72 1.77 25.15
C ALA A 452 22.25 2.21 23.76
N TYR A 453 21.04 2.76 23.71
CA TYR A 453 20.47 3.35 22.50
C TYR A 453 20.99 4.77 22.28
N LEU A 454 21.42 5.06 21.05
CA LEU A 454 21.92 6.37 20.64
C LEU A 454 20.96 7.05 19.65
N GLY A 455 20.58 6.36 18.57
CA GLY A 455 19.69 6.91 17.54
C GLY A 455 20.23 8.16 16.83
N ILE A 456 21.55 8.28 16.68
CA ILE A 456 22.19 9.49 16.15
C ILE A 456 22.32 9.38 14.62
N GLU A 457 21.67 10.27 13.89
CA GLU A 457 21.89 10.43 12.44
C GLU A 457 23.15 11.23 12.16
N THR A 458 23.98 10.77 11.22
CA THR A 458 25.24 11.43 10.85
C THR A 458 25.65 11.02 9.43
N THR A 459 26.72 11.64 8.92
CA THR A 459 27.41 11.22 7.71
C THR A 459 28.83 10.74 8.02
N THR A 460 29.38 9.94 7.11
CA THR A 460 30.77 9.48 7.16
C THR A 460 31.72 10.55 6.60
N THR A 461 32.88 10.74 7.21
CA THR A 461 33.95 11.66 6.76
C THR A 461 35.05 10.94 5.96
N ALA A 462 35.08 9.61 6.03
CA ALA A 462 35.88 8.68 5.23
C ALA A 462 35.12 7.35 5.10
N PRO A 463 35.54 6.41 4.24
CA PRO A 463 34.85 5.13 4.11
C PRO A 463 34.72 4.38 5.44
N LEU A 464 33.56 3.78 5.64
CA LEU A 464 33.19 3.01 6.83
C LEU A 464 32.80 1.60 6.39
N ILE A 465 33.19 0.59 7.15
CA ILE A 465 32.75 -0.79 6.93
C ILE A 465 31.85 -1.23 8.07
N LEU A 466 30.76 -1.91 7.73
CA LEU A 466 29.86 -2.56 8.66
C LEU A 466 30.18 -4.06 8.70
N THR A 467 30.44 -4.60 9.87
CA THR A 467 30.82 -6.01 10.06
C THR A 467 29.81 -6.78 10.91
N LEU A 468 29.87 -8.11 10.79
CA LEU A 468 29.03 -9.01 11.57
C LEU A 468 29.29 -8.92 13.07
N ASP A 469 30.56 -8.78 13.48
CA ASP A 469 30.94 -8.72 14.89
C ASP A 469 31.65 -7.40 15.25
N PRO A 470 31.62 -6.96 16.53
CA PRO A 470 32.25 -5.72 16.98
C PRO A 470 33.76 -5.64 16.68
N GLY A 471 34.46 -6.77 16.78
CA GLY A 471 35.89 -6.88 16.51
C GLY A 471 36.25 -7.04 15.02
N GLY A 472 35.26 -6.93 14.12
CA GLY A 472 35.40 -7.26 12.71
C GLY A 472 34.97 -8.69 12.37
N GLY A 473 34.86 -9.01 11.09
CA GLY A 473 34.32 -10.29 10.62
C GLY A 473 33.88 -10.19 9.16
N ALA A 474 32.86 -10.98 8.80
CA ALA A 474 32.23 -10.85 7.49
C ALA A 474 31.74 -9.40 7.26
N THR A 475 31.96 -8.89 6.06
CA THR A 475 31.57 -7.53 5.68
C THR A 475 30.11 -7.52 5.27
N VAL A 476 29.28 -6.81 6.02
CA VAL A 476 27.87 -6.58 5.67
C VAL A 476 27.76 -5.52 4.58
N ALA A 477 28.34 -4.35 4.84
CA ALA A 477 28.25 -3.20 3.93
C ALA A 477 29.49 -2.30 4.01
N VAL A 478 29.77 -1.59 2.92
CA VAL A 478 30.77 -0.53 2.84
C VAL A 478 30.07 0.78 2.49
N ILE A 479 30.26 1.78 3.33
CA ILE A 479 29.64 3.09 3.22
C ILE A 479 30.73 4.08 2.78
N PRO A 480 30.56 4.77 1.64
CA PRO A 480 31.56 5.70 1.13
C PRO A 480 31.61 6.95 1.99
N ARG A 481 32.61 7.82 1.77
CA ARG A 481 32.60 9.18 2.34
C ARG A 481 31.32 9.92 1.95
N GLY A 482 30.70 10.59 2.91
CA GLY A 482 29.45 11.34 2.74
C GLY A 482 28.20 10.46 2.82
N GLY A 483 28.35 9.14 2.99
CA GLY A 483 27.22 8.23 3.14
C GLY A 483 26.44 8.53 4.42
N LYS A 484 25.11 8.44 4.32
CA LYS A 484 24.17 8.72 5.42
C LYS A 484 23.99 7.47 6.27
N ILE A 485 24.06 7.64 7.59
CA ILE A 485 23.93 6.55 8.54
C ILE A 485 23.17 6.96 9.79
N THR A 486 22.67 5.97 10.52
CA THR A 486 22.19 6.12 11.89
C THR A 486 23.04 5.25 12.81
N VAL A 487 23.68 5.85 13.81
CA VAL A 487 24.31 5.12 14.91
C VAL A 487 23.23 4.68 15.88
N LEU A 488 22.91 3.39 15.87
CA LEU A 488 21.78 2.84 16.63
C LEU A 488 22.15 2.63 18.09
N LEU A 489 23.24 1.87 18.35
CA LEU A 489 23.61 1.39 19.67
C LEU A 489 25.11 1.56 19.91
N THR A 490 25.50 1.63 21.19
CA THR A 490 26.87 1.33 21.64
C THR A 490 26.83 0.15 22.60
N ASP A 491 27.86 -0.69 22.57
CA ASP A 491 28.00 -1.85 23.47
C ASP A 491 28.70 -1.50 24.80
N GLY A 492 29.06 -0.24 25.02
CA GLY A 492 29.79 0.14 26.23
C GLY A 492 31.32 -0.09 26.14
N ALA A 493 31.79 -0.81 25.13
CA ALA A 493 33.21 -1.17 24.93
C ALA A 493 33.88 -0.34 23.82
N GLY A 494 33.21 0.72 23.36
CA GLY A 494 33.69 1.59 22.30
C GLY A 494 33.34 1.12 20.88
N HIS A 495 32.48 0.09 20.75
CA HIS A 495 31.93 -0.32 19.47
C HIS A 495 30.54 0.28 19.27
N TYR A 496 30.17 0.45 18.00
CA TYR A 496 28.91 1.08 17.62
C TYR A 496 28.22 0.27 16.53
N LEU A 497 26.95 -0.05 16.77
CA LEU A 497 26.09 -0.66 15.76
C LEU A 497 25.48 0.46 14.92
N VAL A 498 25.64 0.35 13.60
CA VAL A 498 25.23 1.37 12.65
C VAL A 498 24.26 0.77 11.64
N LYS A 499 23.26 1.57 11.25
CA LYS A 499 22.34 1.31 10.15
C LYS A 499 22.66 2.23 8.97
N ASN A 500 22.82 1.68 7.76
CA ASN A 500 23.02 2.50 6.56
C ASN A 500 21.70 3.05 6.00
N HIS A 501 21.78 3.88 4.96
CA HIS A 501 20.61 4.49 4.31
C HIS A 501 19.55 3.48 3.81
N PHE A 502 19.97 2.27 3.39
CA PHE A 502 19.06 1.21 2.94
C PHE A 502 18.39 0.46 4.10
N GLY A 503 19.02 0.46 5.28
CA GLY A 503 18.55 -0.23 6.48
C GLY A 503 19.36 -1.45 6.89
N LEU A 504 20.49 -1.74 6.23
CA LEU A 504 21.41 -2.79 6.67
C LEU A 504 22.09 -2.36 7.96
N THR A 505 22.21 -3.27 8.93
CA THR A 505 22.92 -3.02 10.18
C THR A 505 24.25 -3.76 10.27
N GLY A 506 25.22 -3.17 10.95
CA GLY A 506 26.46 -3.85 11.30
C GLY A 506 27.34 -3.02 12.23
N TRP A 507 28.37 -3.66 12.79
CA TRP A 507 29.32 -2.99 13.67
C TRP A 507 30.29 -2.16 12.86
N ALA A 508 30.43 -0.88 13.22
CA ALA A 508 31.16 0.08 12.44
C ALA A 508 32.66 0.03 12.71
N LEU A 509 33.46 -0.04 11.63
CA LEU A 509 34.91 0.10 11.66
C LEU A 509 35.36 1.09 10.58
N ALA A 510 36.43 1.83 10.85
CA ALA A 510 37.06 2.68 9.84
C ALA A 510 37.61 1.83 8.69
N SER A 511 37.46 2.31 7.45
CA SER A 511 37.86 1.57 6.25
C SER A 511 38.56 2.45 5.23
N GLU A 512 39.37 1.84 4.38
CA GLU A 512 39.98 2.46 3.19
C GLU A 512 39.42 1.83 1.89
N SER A 513 38.35 1.03 2.00
CA SER A 513 37.76 0.33 0.87
C SER A 513 37.12 1.31 -0.12
N SER A 514 37.29 1.04 -1.41
CA SER A 514 36.64 1.77 -2.50
C SER A 514 35.29 1.16 -2.91
N LYS A 515 34.86 0.06 -2.28
CA LYS A 515 33.53 -0.51 -2.48
C LYS A 515 32.46 0.47 -1.97
N ASN A 516 31.27 0.39 -2.54
CA ASN A 516 30.17 1.28 -2.23
C ASN A 516 28.85 0.51 -2.24
N ASP A 517 28.21 0.44 -1.07
CA ASP A 517 26.87 -0.11 -0.89
C ASP A 517 25.80 0.99 -0.71
N ASP A 518 26.15 2.27 -0.90
CA ASP A 518 25.17 3.33 -1.11
C ASP A 518 24.64 3.29 -2.55
N PHE A 519 23.34 3.55 -2.68
CA PHE A 519 22.69 3.46 -3.98
C PHE A 519 22.88 4.75 -4.78
N PRO A 520 23.33 4.66 -6.05
CA PRO A 520 23.23 5.79 -6.97
C PRO A 520 21.75 6.08 -7.31
N ALA A 521 21.48 7.07 -8.15
CA ALA A 521 20.15 7.24 -8.70
C ALA A 521 19.74 5.99 -9.52
N LEU A 522 18.61 5.38 -9.16
CA LEU A 522 18.08 4.17 -9.80
C LEU A 522 16.81 4.49 -10.57
N ALA A 523 16.66 3.89 -11.75
CA ALA A 523 15.39 3.82 -12.47
C ALA A 523 14.45 2.83 -11.79
N THR A 524 13.14 2.96 -12.03
CA THR A 524 12.11 2.12 -11.38
C THR A 524 11.19 1.47 -12.42
N GLN A 525 11.01 0.16 -12.31
CA GLN A 525 10.04 -0.64 -13.05
C GLN A 525 9.05 -1.25 -12.07
N GLU A 526 7.77 -0.90 -12.22
CA GLU A 526 6.68 -1.47 -11.42
C GLU A 526 5.82 -2.43 -12.25
N GLN A 527 5.34 -3.49 -11.60
CA GLN A 527 4.37 -4.44 -12.14
C GLN A 527 3.32 -4.80 -11.08
N PRO A 528 2.01 -4.56 -11.33
CA PRO A 528 0.95 -5.05 -10.46
C PRO A 528 0.99 -6.58 -10.31
N ILE A 529 0.83 -7.07 -9.09
CA ILE A 529 0.64 -8.50 -8.84
C ILE A 529 -0.84 -8.82 -9.09
N PRO A 530 -1.18 -9.78 -9.97
CA PRO A 530 -2.58 -10.10 -10.26
C PRO A 530 -3.37 -10.45 -9.00
N ASN A 531 -4.55 -9.82 -8.83
CA ASN A 531 -5.42 -9.97 -7.65
C ASN A 531 -4.81 -9.56 -6.29
N SER A 532 -3.74 -8.79 -6.28
CA SER A 532 -3.17 -8.16 -5.08
C SER A 532 -3.13 -6.64 -5.21
N GLU A 533 -3.16 -5.92 -4.09
CA GLU A 533 -2.87 -4.48 -4.05
C GLU A 533 -1.35 -4.20 -4.11
N ALA A 534 -0.53 -5.22 -3.83
CA ALA A 534 0.92 -5.16 -3.92
C ALA A 534 1.42 -5.16 -5.38
N ARG A 535 2.65 -4.70 -5.56
CA ARG A 535 3.32 -4.62 -6.86
C ARG A 535 4.78 -5.05 -6.71
N TYR A 536 5.29 -5.68 -7.75
CA TYR A 536 6.73 -5.81 -7.88
C TYR A 536 7.33 -4.45 -8.22
N THR A 537 8.29 -4.01 -7.42
CA THR A 537 9.02 -2.76 -7.61
C THR A 537 10.50 -3.07 -7.78
N LEU A 538 11.01 -2.88 -8.99
CA LEU A 538 12.41 -3.13 -9.33
C LEU A 538 13.10 -1.78 -9.51
N HIS A 539 14.01 -1.44 -8.60
CA HIS A 539 14.92 -0.32 -8.72
C HIS A 539 16.24 -0.80 -9.34
N TYR A 540 16.68 -0.21 -10.44
CA TYR A 540 17.87 -0.67 -11.15
C TYR A 540 18.68 0.47 -11.75
N LEU A 541 19.99 0.25 -11.91
CA LEU A 541 20.86 1.20 -12.55
C LEU A 541 20.56 1.28 -14.07
N ALA A 542 20.12 2.44 -14.53
CA ALA A 542 19.53 2.59 -15.87
C ALA A 542 20.46 2.18 -17.02
N ASN A 543 21.77 2.42 -16.92
CA ASN A 543 22.74 2.04 -17.95
C ASN A 543 23.08 0.53 -17.96
N LEU A 544 22.64 -0.23 -16.95
CA LEU A 544 22.83 -1.67 -16.87
C LEU A 544 21.55 -2.46 -17.11
N GLY A 545 20.38 -1.79 -17.18
CA GLY A 545 19.09 -2.47 -17.28
C GLY A 545 18.17 -1.95 -18.38
N SER A 546 17.36 -2.87 -18.92
CA SER A 546 16.35 -2.60 -19.94
C SER A 546 15.03 -3.25 -19.51
N THR A 547 13.94 -2.47 -19.48
CA THR A 547 12.63 -2.98 -19.09
C THR A 547 12.06 -3.91 -20.14
N MET A 548 11.41 -4.98 -19.69
CA MET A 548 10.78 -5.99 -20.54
C MET A 548 9.29 -6.11 -20.19
N GLN A 549 8.51 -6.70 -21.10
CA GLN A 549 7.05 -6.91 -20.93
C GLN A 549 6.57 -8.27 -21.47
N ASP A 550 7.49 -9.16 -21.83
CA ASP A 550 7.14 -10.47 -22.39
C ASP A 550 6.57 -11.41 -21.31
N ASP A 551 5.56 -12.18 -21.68
CA ASP A 551 5.05 -13.29 -20.85
C ASP A 551 5.79 -14.57 -21.14
N TYR A 552 5.97 -15.37 -20.10
CA TYR A 552 6.48 -16.72 -20.16
C TYR A 552 5.62 -17.63 -19.29
N HIS A 553 5.52 -18.89 -19.68
CA HIS A 553 4.96 -19.92 -18.82
C HIS A 553 5.91 -21.11 -18.66
N ARG A 554 5.93 -21.68 -17.46
CA ARG A 554 6.73 -22.84 -17.11
C ARG A 554 5.93 -24.12 -17.30
N GLU A 555 6.43 -24.99 -18.16
CA GLU A 555 5.86 -26.32 -18.36
C GLU A 555 6.25 -27.31 -17.24
N PRO A 556 5.54 -28.46 -17.10
CA PRO A 556 5.87 -29.49 -16.12
C PRO A 556 7.29 -30.06 -16.23
N ASN A 557 7.92 -29.97 -17.41
CA ASN A 557 9.31 -30.35 -17.67
C ASN A 557 10.33 -29.31 -17.15
N GLY A 558 9.86 -28.18 -16.61
CA GLY A 558 10.68 -27.10 -16.09
C GLY A 558 11.05 -26.03 -17.11
N VAL A 559 10.72 -26.18 -18.39
CA VAL A 559 11.09 -25.25 -19.47
C VAL A 559 10.16 -24.04 -19.49
N LEU A 560 10.72 -22.85 -19.72
CA LEU A 560 10.00 -21.61 -19.94
C LEU A 560 9.71 -21.40 -21.43
N ASN A 561 8.44 -21.30 -21.78
CA ASN A 561 8.01 -20.98 -23.13
C ASN A 561 7.41 -19.58 -23.19
N LYS A 562 7.68 -18.85 -24.26
CA LYS A 562 7.13 -17.50 -24.46
C LYS A 562 5.62 -17.56 -24.68
N GLY A 563 4.89 -16.64 -24.05
CA GLY A 563 3.44 -16.48 -24.14
C GLY A 563 2.68 -16.95 -22.91
N ALA A 564 1.36 -16.79 -22.97
CA ALA A 564 0.45 -17.16 -21.89
C ALA A 564 0.43 -18.68 -21.64
N PRO A 565 0.18 -19.13 -20.39
CA PRO A 565 0.07 -20.55 -20.06
C PRO A 565 -1.13 -21.21 -20.76
N PRO A 566 -1.01 -22.51 -21.13
CA PRO A 566 -2.15 -23.27 -21.65
C PRO A 566 -3.25 -23.43 -20.60
N ALA A 567 -4.49 -23.67 -21.05
CA ALA A 567 -5.62 -23.93 -20.16
C ALA A 567 -5.32 -25.15 -19.27
N GLY A 568 -5.47 -24.99 -17.94
CA GLY A 568 -5.17 -26.04 -16.96
C GLY A 568 -3.70 -26.14 -16.57
N ALA A 569 -2.85 -25.17 -16.92
CA ALA A 569 -1.49 -25.09 -16.40
C ALA A 569 -1.47 -25.07 -14.86
N LYS A 570 -0.38 -25.60 -14.28
CA LYS A 570 -0.19 -25.64 -12.82
C LYS A 570 -0.15 -24.20 -12.27
N LYS A 571 -0.54 -24.02 -11.01
CA LYS A 571 -0.28 -22.76 -10.29
C LYS A 571 1.23 -22.45 -10.28
N ASN A 572 1.57 -21.18 -10.19
CA ASN A 572 2.94 -20.68 -10.14
C ASN A 572 3.75 -21.04 -11.41
N SER A 573 3.08 -21.08 -12.55
CA SER A 573 3.67 -21.31 -13.87
C SER A 573 3.70 -20.08 -14.76
N HIS A 574 2.99 -18.99 -14.47
CA HIS A 574 2.95 -17.80 -15.34
C HIS A 574 3.87 -16.70 -14.82
N TYR A 575 4.75 -16.19 -15.67
CA TYR A 575 5.75 -15.20 -15.30
C TYR A 575 5.79 -14.06 -16.31
N ARG A 576 5.98 -12.83 -15.81
CA ARG A 576 6.29 -11.66 -16.61
C ARG A 576 7.79 -11.42 -16.55
N HIS A 577 8.43 -11.33 -17.70
CA HIS A 577 9.80 -10.85 -17.81
C HIS A 577 9.80 -9.32 -17.68
N LEU A 578 10.36 -8.80 -16.58
CA LEU A 578 10.27 -7.38 -16.23
C LEU A 578 11.55 -6.60 -16.51
N LEU A 579 12.71 -7.23 -16.42
CA LEU A 579 13.98 -6.53 -16.51
C LEU A 579 15.10 -7.43 -17.05
N ASP A 580 15.73 -6.99 -18.13
CA ASP A 580 17.08 -7.40 -18.49
C ASP A 580 18.06 -6.53 -17.70
N THR A 581 19.07 -7.11 -17.05
CA THR A 581 20.01 -6.33 -16.23
C THR A 581 21.38 -6.96 -16.08
N ARG A 582 22.32 -6.24 -15.47
CA ARG A 582 23.58 -6.77 -14.95
C ARG A 582 23.73 -6.31 -13.50
N LEU A 583 24.22 -7.19 -12.63
CA LEU A 583 24.51 -6.83 -11.23
C LEU A 583 25.69 -5.85 -11.10
N LYS A 584 26.58 -5.81 -12.10
CA LYS A 584 27.70 -4.87 -12.21
C LYS A 584 28.10 -4.64 -13.66
N THR A 585 28.78 -3.53 -13.94
CA THR A 585 29.39 -3.25 -15.24
C THR A 585 30.31 -4.40 -15.66
N GLY A 586 30.14 -4.89 -16.89
CA GLY A 586 30.92 -6.01 -17.43
C GLY A 586 30.61 -7.40 -16.82
N GLY A 587 29.68 -7.50 -15.86
CA GLY A 587 29.20 -8.79 -15.32
C GLY A 587 28.24 -9.51 -16.29
N PRO A 588 27.72 -10.70 -15.95
CA PRO A 588 26.74 -11.41 -16.79
C PRO A 588 25.43 -10.62 -16.94
N ARG A 589 24.67 -10.92 -18.00
CA ARG A 589 23.30 -10.40 -18.16
C ARG A 589 22.33 -11.37 -17.49
N TYR A 590 21.30 -10.83 -16.87
CA TYR A 590 20.25 -11.57 -16.20
C TYR A 590 18.88 -11.08 -16.67
N HIS A 591 17.93 -12.01 -16.74
CA HIS A 591 16.50 -11.78 -16.91
C HIS A 591 15.84 -11.85 -15.54
N ILE A 592 15.06 -10.83 -15.15
CA ILE A 592 14.24 -10.89 -13.93
C ILE A 592 12.82 -11.21 -14.33
N LEU A 593 12.37 -12.41 -13.95
CA LEU A 593 11.03 -12.89 -14.20
C LEU A 593 10.27 -12.95 -12.89
N CYS A 594 9.16 -12.25 -12.83
CA CYS A 594 8.30 -12.17 -11.65
C CYS A 594 7.00 -12.90 -11.91
N LEU A 595 6.44 -13.50 -10.86
CA LEU A 595 5.21 -14.26 -10.99
C LEU A 595 4.06 -13.37 -11.48
N ASN A 596 3.37 -13.78 -12.54
CA ASN A 596 2.30 -13.01 -13.18
C ASN A 596 0.95 -13.72 -13.05
N GLU A 597 0.67 -14.22 -11.85
CA GLU A 597 -0.61 -14.81 -11.47
C GLU A 597 -0.86 -14.59 -9.97
N PRO A 598 -2.08 -14.85 -9.48
CA PRO A 598 -2.41 -14.67 -8.07
C PRO A 598 -1.59 -15.61 -7.18
N SER A 599 -0.82 -15.04 -6.25
CA SER A 599 -0.05 -15.79 -5.25
C SER A 599 -0.08 -15.08 -3.91
N ASP A 600 -0.19 -15.88 -2.84
CA ASP A 600 -0.06 -15.41 -1.46
C ASP A 600 1.42 -15.22 -1.06
N ASP A 601 2.34 -15.72 -1.88
CA ASP A 601 3.80 -15.61 -1.70
C ASP A 601 4.42 -15.17 -3.05
N PRO A 602 4.37 -13.87 -3.38
CA PRO A 602 4.90 -13.35 -4.63
C PRO A 602 6.42 -13.37 -4.62
N TYR A 603 7.02 -13.87 -5.70
CA TYR A 603 8.47 -13.89 -5.87
C TYR A 603 8.87 -13.57 -7.31
N CYS A 604 10.13 -13.19 -7.46
CA CYS A 604 10.83 -13.16 -8.74
C CYS A 604 12.00 -14.14 -8.70
N TYR A 605 12.44 -14.59 -9.86
CA TYR A 605 13.74 -15.24 -10.01
C TYR A 605 14.57 -14.46 -11.04
N LEU A 606 15.88 -14.42 -10.81
CA LEU A 606 16.85 -14.05 -11.84
C LEU A 606 17.02 -15.25 -12.76
N ALA A 607 17.31 -15.09 -14.04
CA ALA A 607 17.80 -16.15 -14.94
C ALA A 607 19.01 -15.60 -15.68
N GLN A 608 20.13 -16.33 -15.74
CA GLN A 608 21.30 -15.85 -16.46
C GLN A 608 21.04 -15.92 -17.97
N ALA A 609 21.26 -14.81 -18.67
CA ALA A 609 21.01 -14.68 -20.10
C ALA A 609 22.10 -15.40 -20.92
N ALA A 610 22.00 -16.73 -21.01
CA ALA A 610 22.81 -17.62 -21.83
C ALA A 610 21.93 -18.40 -22.82
N ASP A 611 22.53 -19.06 -23.82
CA ASP A 611 21.79 -19.89 -24.76
C ASP A 611 21.05 -21.02 -24.01
N GLY A 612 19.72 -21.04 -24.09
CA GLY A 612 18.88 -22.02 -23.40
C GLY A 612 18.55 -21.69 -21.94
N TRP A 613 18.68 -20.42 -21.51
CA TRP A 613 18.27 -19.92 -20.19
C TRP A 613 16.84 -20.31 -19.81
N GLU A 614 15.99 -20.60 -20.80
CA GLU A 614 14.63 -21.11 -20.61
C GLU A 614 14.58 -22.45 -19.84
N LYS A 615 15.70 -23.18 -19.75
CA LYS A 615 15.82 -24.48 -19.07
C LYS A 615 16.43 -24.39 -17.68
N GLU A 616 17.06 -23.28 -17.32
CA GLU A 616 17.77 -23.12 -16.05
C GLU A 616 16.93 -22.33 -15.05
N THR A 617 16.57 -22.96 -13.92
CA THR A 617 15.94 -22.28 -12.78
C THR A 617 17.00 -21.80 -11.82
N LEU A 618 17.31 -20.53 -11.91
CA LEU A 618 18.02 -19.79 -10.88
C LEU A 618 17.09 -19.50 -9.67
N PRO A 619 17.64 -19.14 -8.50
CA PRO A 619 16.95 -19.10 -7.21
C PRO A 619 15.80 -18.09 -7.14
N THR A 620 14.75 -18.47 -6.38
CA THR A 620 13.61 -17.60 -6.07
C THR A 620 13.96 -16.64 -4.95
N LEU A 621 13.55 -15.39 -5.12
CA LEU A 621 13.63 -14.37 -4.08
C LEU A 621 12.22 -13.93 -3.71
N HIS A 622 11.83 -14.26 -2.50
CA HIS A 622 10.52 -13.95 -1.94
C HIS A 622 10.52 -12.50 -1.48
N ALA A 623 10.19 -11.61 -2.40
CA ALA A 623 10.13 -10.18 -2.16
C ALA A 623 9.21 -9.47 -3.15
N THR A 624 8.74 -8.29 -2.75
CA THR A 624 7.98 -7.39 -3.62
C THR A 624 8.81 -6.19 -4.07
N THR A 625 9.91 -5.86 -3.38
CA THR A 625 10.81 -4.76 -3.79
C THR A 625 12.27 -5.23 -3.92
N TYR A 626 12.90 -4.86 -5.03
CA TYR A 626 14.25 -5.26 -5.40
C TYR A 626 15.10 -4.03 -5.76
N TYR A 627 16.37 -4.01 -5.36
CA TYR A 627 17.35 -2.98 -5.75
C TYR A 627 18.58 -3.59 -6.40
N LEU A 628 18.95 -3.04 -7.56
CA LEU A 628 20.09 -3.44 -8.38
C LEU A 628 20.97 -2.23 -8.66
N PRO A 629 21.82 -1.81 -7.70
CA PRO A 629 22.59 -0.57 -7.82
C PRO A 629 23.80 -0.67 -8.75
N GLY A 630 24.10 -1.85 -9.32
CA GLY A 630 25.25 -2.04 -10.21
C GLY A 630 26.58 -2.30 -9.47
N ASN A 631 26.54 -2.56 -8.16
CA ASN A 631 27.73 -2.78 -7.33
C ASN A 631 28.13 -4.27 -7.18
N GLY A 632 27.45 -5.18 -7.90
CA GLY A 632 27.67 -6.62 -7.88
C GLY A 632 26.73 -7.41 -6.98
N TYR A 633 25.87 -6.72 -6.21
CA TYR A 633 24.90 -7.32 -5.30
C TYR A 633 23.46 -7.03 -5.72
N LEU A 634 22.54 -7.82 -5.18
CA LEU A 634 21.10 -7.62 -5.27
C LEU A 634 20.55 -7.36 -3.87
N TYR A 635 19.58 -6.47 -3.72
CA TYR A 635 18.98 -6.17 -2.43
C TYR A 635 17.48 -6.39 -2.49
N THR A 636 16.89 -6.85 -1.40
CA THR A 636 15.44 -7.03 -1.28
C THR A 636 14.90 -6.28 -0.08
N ALA A 637 13.67 -5.79 -0.22
CA ALA A 637 12.92 -5.11 0.82
C ALA A 637 11.49 -5.64 0.84
N ASN A 638 11.08 -6.18 1.98
CA ASN A 638 9.72 -6.67 2.22
C ASN A 638 9.02 -5.72 3.19
N ASP A 639 8.11 -4.92 2.67
CA ASP A 639 7.30 -3.97 3.45
C ASP A 639 5.82 -4.38 3.53
N ASP A 640 5.51 -5.62 3.14
CA ASP A 640 4.14 -6.13 3.08
C ASP A 640 3.53 -6.39 4.48
N PRO A 641 2.22 -6.13 4.66
CA PRO A 641 1.51 -6.42 5.90
C PRO A 641 1.42 -7.93 6.12
N GLY A 642 2.38 -8.48 6.86
CA GLY A 642 2.50 -9.93 7.10
C GLY A 642 3.91 -10.39 7.40
N HIS A 643 4.92 -9.57 7.06
CA HIS A 643 6.33 -9.84 7.37
C HIS A 643 6.95 -8.67 8.14
N TYR A 644 7.99 -8.95 8.93
CA TYR A 644 8.81 -7.89 9.51
C TYR A 644 9.56 -7.17 8.38
N ARG A 645 9.83 -5.87 8.56
CA ARG A 645 10.61 -5.09 7.59
C ARG A 645 12.00 -5.68 7.49
N LYS A 646 12.23 -6.54 6.50
CA LYS A 646 13.51 -7.20 6.27
C LYS A 646 14.18 -6.52 5.08
N ARG A 647 15.37 -5.98 5.34
CA ARG A 647 16.27 -5.41 4.32
C ARG A 647 17.44 -6.36 4.18
N GLN A 648 17.64 -6.90 2.99
CA GLN A 648 18.63 -7.96 2.76
C GLN A 648 19.54 -7.61 1.61
N LYS A 649 20.77 -8.09 1.69
CA LYS A 649 21.78 -7.99 0.64
C LYS A 649 22.16 -9.40 0.22
N TRP A 650 22.16 -9.64 -1.08
CA TRP A 650 22.37 -10.95 -1.67
C TRP A 650 23.56 -10.91 -2.60
N GLN A 651 24.43 -11.90 -2.44
CA GLN A 651 25.51 -12.21 -3.37
C GLN A 651 25.14 -13.43 -4.20
N LEU A 652 25.40 -13.36 -5.49
CA LEU A 652 25.32 -14.54 -6.35
C LEU A 652 26.65 -15.29 -6.30
N ASP A 653 26.61 -16.54 -5.82
CA ASP A 653 27.71 -17.49 -5.82
C ASP A 653 27.34 -18.70 -6.70
N GLY A 654 27.93 -18.74 -7.90
CA GLY A 654 27.54 -19.68 -8.95
C GLY A 654 26.07 -19.54 -9.32
N SER A 655 25.29 -20.59 -9.08
CA SER A 655 23.83 -20.62 -9.28
C SER A 655 23.02 -20.38 -8.00
N THR A 656 23.65 -20.01 -6.88
CA THR A 656 22.97 -19.80 -5.59
C THR A 656 23.04 -18.34 -5.15
N LEU A 657 21.96 -17.85 -4.55
CA LEU A 657 21.95 -16.56 -3.87
C LEU A 657 22.21 -16.81 -2.38
N GLN A 658 23.27 -16.20 -1.88
CA GLN A 658 23.64 -16.23 -0.48
C GLN A 658 23.34 -14.85 0.12
N GLU A 659 22.60 -14.82 1.22
CA GLU A 659 22.41 -13.59 1.96
C GLU A 659 23.71 -13.21 2.67
N GLU A 660 24.06 -11.93 2.62
CA GLU A 660 25.10 -11.35 3.46
C GLU A 660 24.50 -11.14 4.86
N THR A 661 24.72 -12.13 5.74
CA THR A 661 24.16 -12.15 7.09
C THR A 661 24.50 -10.88 7.87
N GLN A 662 23.48 -10.29 8.49
CA GLN A 662 23.62 -9.14 9.37
C GLN A 662 23.67 -9.59 10.84
N PRO A 663 24.32 -8.84 11.74
CA PRO A 663 24.19 -9.10 13.16
C PRO A 663 22.75 -8.95 13.62
N TYR A 664 22.06 -7.95 13.08
CA TYR A 664 20.68 -7.65 13.40
C TYR A 664 19.91 -7.18 12.16
N TYR A 665 18.62 -7.46 12.08
CA TYR A 665 17.72 -6.83 11.12
C TYR A 665 16.99 -5.68 11.81
N ALA A 666 17.09 -4.47 11.24
CA ALA A 666 16.39 -3.31 11.77
C ALA A 666 14.87 -3.43 11.56
N LEU A 667 14.11 -3.23 12.62
CA LEU A 667 12.65 -3.28 12.61
C LEU A 667 12.04 -1.87 12.68
N ASP A 668 12.57 -1.02 13.58
CA ASP A 668 12.10 0.33 13.87
C ASP A 668 10.57 0.43 14.02
N LEU A 669 9.96 -0.58 14.63
CA LEU A 669 8.51 -0.71 14.72
C LEU A 669 8.02 -0.15 16.06
N ALA A 670 7.40 1.03 16.01
CA ALA A 670 6.62 1.55 17.13
C ALA A 670 5.43 0.63 17.40
N SER A 671 5.28 0.19 18.63
CA SER A 671 4.35 -0.86 19.02
C SER A 671 3.82 -0.66 20.44
N THR A 672 2.79 -1.41 20.77
CA THR A 672 2.20 -1.49 22.11
C THR A 672 2.23 -2.94 22.56
N TYR A 673 2.68 -3.19 23.78
CA TYR A 673 2.58 -4.52 24.37
C TYR A 673 1.13 -4.84 24.76
N ARG A 674 0.61 -6.03 24.40
CA ARG A 674 -0.80 -6.42 24.58
C ARG A 674 -1.02 -7.58 25.55
N GLY A 675 0.01 -8.00 26.28
CA GLY A 675 -0.05 -9.16 27.17
C GLY A 675 0.51 -10.44 26.55
N LEU A 676 0.27 -11.58 27.22
CA LEU A 676 0.79 -12.89 26.85
C LEU A 676 -0.34 -13.77 26.30
N GLY A 677 -0.30 -14.07 25.02
CA GLY A 677 -1.30 -14.92 24.39
C GLY A 677 -2.71 -14.35 24.48
N GLN A 678 -3.61 -15.07 25.16
CA GLN A 678 -4.98 -14.64 25.46
C GLN A 678 -5.09 -13.84 26.77
N ASN A 679 -4.03 -13.80 27.59
CA ASN A 679 -4.03 -13.06 28.84
C ASN A 679 -3.57 -11.62 28.60
N GLN A 680 -4.55 -10.73 28.42
CA GLN A 680 -4.34 -9.32 28.11
C GLN A 680 -3.87 -8.48 29.30
N ASP A 681 -3.80 -9.06 30.50
CA ASP A 681 -3.36 -8.36 31.73
C ASP A 681 -1.97 -8.81 32.21
N ALA A 682 -1.36 -9.80 31.55
CA ALA A 682 -0.08 -10.35 31.98
C ALA A 682 1.09 -9.38 31.73
N PRO A 683 1.94 -9.08 32.73
CA PRO A 683 3.16 -8.33 32.52
C PRO A 683 4.23 -9.18 31.83
N LEU A 684 5.19 -8.51 31.19
CA LEU A 684 6.36 -9.13 30.55
C LEU A 684 7.66 -8.60 31.17
N GLU A 685 8.53 -9.50 31.63
CA GLU A 685 9.87 -9.13 32.06
C GLU A 685 10.83 -9.03 30.87
N LEU A 686 11.52 -7.90 30.77
CA LEU A 686 12.60 -7.69 29.81
C LEU A 686 13.94 -7.96 30.48
N HIS A 687 14.84 -8.60 29.73
CA HIS A 687 16.17 -8.99 30.22
C HIS A 687 17.26 -8.42 29.31
N ASP A 688 18.44 -8.15 29.88
CA ASP A 688 19.63 -7.87 29.07
C ASP A 688 20.19 -9.15 28.41
N ALA A 689 21.31 -9.03 27.72
CA ALA A 689 21.93 -10.16 27.02
C ALA A 689 22.43 -11.26 27.98
N ASP A 690 22.70 -10.93 29.24
CA ASP A 690 23.16 -11.85 30.29
C ASP A 690 22.00 -12.46 31.08
N GLY A 691 20.75 -12.12 30.71
CA GLY A 691 19.54 -12.64 31.35
C GLY A 691 19.16 -11.92 32.65
N LYS A 692 19.80 -10.79 32.98
CA LYS A 692 19.40 -9.98 34.13
C LYS A 692 18.21 -9.09 33.75
N ARG A 693 17.21 -9.04 34.62
CA ARG A 693 16.01 -8.22 34.41
C ARG A 693 16.37 -6.74 34.38
N VAL A 694 15.92 -6.04 33.35
CA VAL A 694 16.15 -4.61 33.11
C VAL A 694 14.87 -3.78 33.19
N ALA A 695 13.73 -4.35 32.85
CA ALA A 695 12.43 -3.69 32.92
C ALA A 695 11.28 -4.70 33.04
N THR A 696 10.10 -4.21 33.37
CA THR A 696 8.84 -4.97 33.31
C THR A 696 7.83 -4.13 32.55
N LEU A 697 7.23 -4.71 31.52
CA LEU A 697 6.18 -4.09 30.71
C LEU A 697 4.81 -4.50 31.22
N ALA A 698 3.92 -3.52 31.37
CA ALA A 698 2.50 -3.73 31.52
C ALA A 698 1.79 -3.68 30.15
N PRO A 699 0.71 -4.43 29.95
CA PRO A 699 -0.13 -4.27 28.76
C PRO A 699 -0.59 -2.83 28.58
N GLY A 700 -0.46 -2.29 27.36
CA GLY A 700 -0.66 -0.88 27.05
C GLY A 700 0.63 -0.06 26.99
N ASP A 701 1.76 -0.58 27.50
CA ASP A 701 3.03 0.12 27.43
C ASP A 701 3.51 0.27 25.99
N SER A 702 3.92 1.49 25.63
CA SER A 702 4.52 1.81 24.35
C SER A 702 5.98 1.34 24.32
N VAL A 703 6.33 0.64 23.24
CA VAL A 703 7.68 0.13 22.99
C VAL A 703 8.05 0.35 21.53
N THR A 704 9.34 0.31 21.23
CA THR A 704 9.83 0.17 19.86
C THR A 704 10.52 -1.18 19.74
N LEU A 705 10.05 -2.05 18.84
CA LEU A 705 10.81 -3.22 18.42
C LEU A 705 11.93 -2.71 17.52
N LEU A 706 13.16 -2.70 18.02
CA LEU A 706 14.30 -2.08 17.33
C LEU A 706 14.98 -3.03 16.37
N LEU A 707 15.34 -4.22 16.84
CA LEU A 707 16.20 -5.16 16.12
C LEU A 707 15.68 -6.59 16.27
N ALA A 708 15.77 -7.39 15.21
CA ALA A 708 15.71 -8.84 15.29
C ALA A 708 17.14 -9.41 15.24
N ASP A 709 17.46 -10.37 16.11
CA ASP A 709 18.75 -11.04 16.16
C ASP A 709 18.97 -11.89 14.91
N GLY A 710 19.85 -11.42 14.01
CA GLY A 710 20.13 -12.06 12.73
C GLY A 710 21.00 -13.30 12.85
N GLN A 711 21.61 -13.50 14.03
CA GLN A 711 22.44 -14.67 14.35
C GLN A 711 21.69 -15.66 15.24
N TYR A 712 20.40 -15.41 15.53
CA TYR A 712 19.61 -16.27 16.37
C TYR A 712 19.41 -17.66 15.76
N ASN A 713 19.98 -18.67 16.41
CA ASN A 713 19.80 -20.06 16.00
C ASN A 713 18.47 -20.59 16.53
N CYS A 714 17.46 -20.60 15.65
CA CYS A 714 16.13 -21.11 15.95
C CYS A 714 16.17 -22.52 16.59
N PRO A 715 15.55 -22.72 17.76
CA PRO A 715 15.43 -24.03 18.38
C PRO A 715 14.65 -25.03 17.51
N ALA A 716 14.93 -26.33 17.68
CA ALA A 716 14.33 -27.37 16.85
C ALA A 716 12.82 -27.50 17.04
N ASP A 717 12.32 -27.28 18.25
CA ASP A 717 10.90 -27.27 18.64
C ASP A 717 10.15 -26.03 18.15
N ALA A 718 10.86 -24.92 17.93
CA ALA A 718 10.30 -23.73 17.28
C ALA A 718 10.17 -23.92 15.76
N ARG A 719 10.93 -24.82 15.11
CA ARG A 719 10.89 -25.00 13.65
C ARG A 719 9.62 -25.72 13.17
N ALA A 720 9.08 -25.31 12.03
CA ALA A 720 8.05 -26.07 11.32
C ALA A 720 8.64 -27.20 10.47
N SER A 721 7.78 -28.05 9.92
CA SER A 721 8.18 -29.20 9.08
C SER A 721 8.93 -28.79 7.80
N ASN A 722 8.74 -27.56 7.33
CA ASN A 722 9.48 -26.95 6.21
C ASN A 722 10.75 -26.19 6.67
N ASN A 723 11.20 -26.41 7.91
CA ASN A 723 12.34 -25.74 8.54
C ASN A 723 12.16 -24.22 8.79
N ARG A 724 10.96 -23.66 8.58
CA ARG A 724 10.63 -22.27 8.92
C ARG A 724 10.74 -22.04 10.43
N CYS A 725 11.37 -20.93 10.82
CA CYS A 725 11.45 -20.55 12.21
C CYS A 725 10.20 -19.77 12.64
N HIS A 726 9.63 -20.14 13.79
CA HIS A 726 8.47 -19.48 14.39
C HIS A 726 8.82 -18.64 15.62
N GLU A 727 10.11 -18.55 15.92
CA GLU A 727 10.64 -17.92 17.12
C GLU A 727 11.68 -16.87 16.75
N ASN A 728 11.54 -15.67 17.31
CA ASN A 728 12.48 -14.59 17.07
C ASN A 728 12.95 -14.01 18.40
N ARG A 729 14.25 -13.71 18.47
CA ARG A 729 14.82 -12.94 19.55
C ARG A 729 14.90 -11.48 19.13
N LEU A 730 14.14 -10.62 19.79
CA LEU A 730 13.98 -9.21 19.45
C LEU A 730 14.55 -8.32 20.55
N LEU A 731 15.24 -7.24 20.16
CA LEU A 731 15.62 -6.16 21.05
C LEU A 731 14.57 -5.07 21.01
N LEU A 732 14.08 -4.70 22.19
CA LEU A 732 13.09 -3.65 22.38
C LEU A 732 13.71 -2.46 23.05
N LYS A 733 13.10 -1.30 22.80
CA LYS A 733 13.33 -0.05 23.51
C LYS A 733 12.03 0.42 24.14
N THR A 734 12.03 0.61 25.44
CA THR A 734 10.92 1.22 26.19
C THR A 734 10.90 2.74 26.01
N ALA A 735 9.83 3.40 26.47
CA ALA A 735 9.68 4.86 26.37
C ALA A 735 10.81 5.64 27.08
N ASP A 736 11.39 5.10 28.15
CA ASP A 736 12.54 5.66 28.87
C ASP A 736 13.90 5.28 28.25
N ASN A 737 13.89 4.70 27.05
CA ASN A 737 15.05 4.18 26.32
C ASN A 737 15.77 2.99 26.96
N THR A 738 15.16 2.30 27.93
CA THR A 738 15.68 1.02 28.43
C THR A 738 15.64 -0.04 27.32
N LEU A 739 16.75 -0.74 27.15
CA LEU A 739 16.89 -1.81 26.16
C LEU A 739 16.69 -3.17 26.82
N GLY A 740 15.91 -4.04 26.18
CA GLY A 740 15.70 -5.39 26.67
C GLY A 740 15.33 -6.38 25.57
N TRP A 741 15.80 -7.61 25.73
CA TRP A 741 15.53 -8.73 24.84
C TRP A 741 14.23 -9.43 25.20
N VAL A 742 13.52 -9.89 24.18
CA VAL A 742 12.38 -10.80 24.30
C VAL A 742 12.47 -11.91 23.26
N ILE A 743 11.91 -13.06 23.59
CA ILE A 743 11.65 -14.13 22.62
C ILE A 743 10.16 -14.12 22.28
N VAL A 744 9.85 -14.06 20.99
CA VAL A 744 8.48 -14.15 20.46
C VAL A 744 8.36 -15.45 19.67
N ASN A 745 7.57 -16.39 20.18
CA ASN A 745 7.32 -17.68 19.52
C ASN A 745 5.84 -17.83 19.16
N ASP A 746 5.49 -17.73 17.89
CA ASP A 746 4.09 -17.65 17.44
C ASP A 746 3.29 -18.95 17.62
N LYS A 747 3.97 -20.07 17.87
CA LYS A 747 3.37 -21.37 18.19
C LYS A 747 2.99 -21.52 19.64
N GLN A 748 3.53 -20.68 20.53
CA GLN A 748 3.29 -20.79 21.96
C GLN A 748 2.06 -19.99 22.37
N ASP A 749 1.15 -20.64 23.11
CA ASP A 749 -0.09 -20.03 23.61
C ASP A 749 0.13 -18.81 24.53
N LYS A 750 1.33 -18.66 25.09
CA LYS A 750 1.71 -17.56 26.00
C LYS A 750 2.72 -16.58 25.39
N ALA A 751 2.85 -16.55 24.06
CA ALA A 751 3.78 -15.64 23.40
C ALA A 751 3.39 -14.18 23.64
N PRO A 752 4.38 -13.28 23.87
CA PRO A 752 4.12 -11.86 24.01
C PRO A 752 3.54 -11.29 22.71
N LYS A 753 2.53 -10.43 22.84
CA LYS A 753 1.83 -9.80 21.71
C LYS A 753 2.20 -8.34 21.62
N PHE A 754 2.58 -7.93 20.42
CA PHE A 754 2.97 -6.56 20.07
C PHE A 754 2.19 -6.13 18.84
N ASP A 755 1.62 -4.92 18.87
CA ASP A 755 0.94 -4.35 17.71
C ASP A 755 1.87 -4.25 16.49
N GLY A 756 1.34 -4.58 15.31
CA GLY A 756 2.08 -4.48 14.05
C GLY A 756 3.17 -5.53 13.85
N LEU A 757 3.46 -6.39 14.84
CA LEU A 757 4.34 -7.54 14.67
C LEU A 757 3.53 -8.72 14.11
N PRO A 758 3.78 -9.16 12.86
CA PRO A 758 3.04 -10.27 12.29
C PRO A 758 3.33 -11.58 13.04
N PRO A 759 2.41 -12.57 12.99
CA PRO A 759 2.57 -13.84 13.70
C PRO A 759 3.86 -14.54 13.29
N SER A 760 4.17 -14.59 12.01
CA SER A 760 5.25 -15.43 11.51
C SER A 760 6.31 -14.60 10.78
N ALA A 761 7.50 -14.49 11.37
CA ALA A 761 8.67 -13.93 10.71
C ALA A 761 9.23 -14.96 9.71
N ASP A 762 9.32 -14.62 8.42
CA ASP A 762 10.14 -15.32 7.41
C ASP A 762 11.37 -14.49 7.04
#